data_AF-A0A2V2GGQ3-F1
#
_entry.id   AF-A0A2V2GGQ3-F1
#
_cell.length_a   1.000
_cell.length_b   1.000
_cell.length_c   1.000
_cell.angle_alpha   90.00
_cell.angle_beta   90.00
_cell.angle_gamma   90.00
#
_symmetry.space_group_name_H-M   'P 1'
#
loop_
_entity.id
_entity.type
_entity.pdbx_description
1 polymer ?
#
loop_
_entity_poly.entity_id
_entity_poly.type
_entity_poly.pdbx_seq_one_letter_code
_entity_poly.pdbx_strand_id
1 'polypeptide(L)'
;MLKQRISWKCHGAETYQGLVDCIAKHKGGCDEVWFSVVSQFPPLERVQESVAFLKPYFTALKNLGVKASVQMKTFGDQTLRTPHYDFGGVENMRDELFSVDQKGNVNFGQFCWRKEEYRAYERKVVALLCRELEPYAIWFDDDIRVFNYKQPLRCFCDDCVRAFNAENGTNYSREELDRLIETDMNMREKYLFFSYRGIADYCREMGKVIKENSVVTHAGVQHGSYSGKAFAACVRAFYEGTGRKVMSRSGGGAYNDDNPNLLVEKTFDTQWQLYSLPDCVADKCNEIENYPNVYYSKTMNGTMLEATLHLASGFNSVSFVLTNANGREETRVLEGIEECAKRRPYWDRLVKANADCVKGGLCAVVPEKFWATKKKEWMFEPWTVGHEFNYLGIPVTYAEGANPIYYLASEYAETLTEEEIYKLAKSPVVTTGGALETLEKRGYGHLFGVRACKIENAFPYYEKFTDHPVNADLTDEGWGQSLFVRVNHYLEGERMQTLSTYAANNPLHVETSLCGKAAAVVFETAVGGKWFVQGYREEDVVITYDKKRQIDGAIALIGGVSCRIASENRLMLLPAEDKEGKVHSVTFVNTTIETQANAEIAVRRPVAERAVYCDEFGNARSLDAVSKGNGVRFVLPEIAPWTACTVFFE
;
A
#
# COMPACT_ATOMS: atom_id res chain seq x y z
N MET A 1 10.52 11.03 9.53
CA MET A 1 9.87 11.74 10.66
C MET A 1 9.02 10.77 11.46
N LEU A 2 9.09 10.83 12.78
CA LEU A 2 8.34 9.98 13.71
C LEU A 2 7.23 10.79 14.37
N LYS A 3 5.97 10.43 14.13
CA LYS A 3 4.82 11.21 14.60
C LYS A 3 4.02 10.46 15.66
N GLN A 4 3.62 11.13 16.73
CA GLN A 4 2.78 10.53 17.78
C GLN A 4 1.38 11.15 17.71
N ARG A 5 0.36 10.35 17.36
CA ARG A 5 -1.04 10.76 17.33
C ARG A 5 -1.69 10.49 18.68
N ILE A 6 -2.25 11.53 19.28
CA ILE A 6 -2.96 11.47 20.55
C ILE A 6 -4.47 11.40 20.28
N SER A 7 -5.13 10.42 20.90
CA SER A 7 -6.55 10.14 20.69
C SER A 7 -7.49 11.18 21.33
N TRP A 8 -8.71 11.30 20.80
CA TRP A 8 -9.78 12.25 21.12
C TRP A 8 -10.24 12.35 22.58
N LYS A 9 -9.70 11.55 23.50
CA LYS A 9 -10.16 11.44 24.88
C LYS A 9 -9.02 11.35 25.90
N CYS A 10 -7.77 11.45 25.44
CA CYS A 10 -6.63 11.73 26.32
C CYS A 10 -6.61 13.25 26.51
N HIS A 11 -7.10 13.73 27.66
CA HIS A 11 -7.22 15.18 27.96
C HIS A 11 -6.66 15.58 29.33
N GLY A 12 -5.94 14.70 30.02
CA GLY A 12 -5.30 15.03 31.29
C GLY A 12 -4.10 15.95 31.08
N ALA A 13 -4.00 17.03 31.87
CA ALA A 13 -2.81 17.89 31.88
C ALA A 13 -1.55 17.09 32.25
N GLU A 14 -1.68 16.15 33.19
CA GLU A 14 -0.60 15.23 33.58
C GLU A 14 -0.13 14.35 32.41
N THR A 15 -1.05 13.80 31.62
CA THR A 15 -0.73 12.96 30.45
C THR A 15 0.08 13.76 29.41
N TYR A 16 -0.30 15.01 29.15
CA TYR A 16 0.36 15.86 28.14
C TYR A 16 1.71 16.36 28.63
N GLN A 17 1.81 16.70 29.92
CA GLN A 17 3.09 17.03 30.53
C GLN A 17 4.04 15.82 30.51
N GLY A 18 3.56 14.63 30.87
CA GLY A 18 4.34 13.40 30.81
C GLY A 18 4.83 13.06 29.39
N LEU A 19 4.02 13.34 28.37
CA LEU A 19 4.43 13.25 26.96
C LEU A 19 5.59 14.20 26.64
N VAL A 20 5.47 15.47 27.00
CA VAL A 20 6.53 16.48 26.79
C VAL A 20 7.82 16.09 27.51
N ASP A 21 7.71 15.64 28.77
CA ASP A 21 8.87 15.22 29.59
C ASP A 21 9.55 13.99 28.99
N CYS A 22 8.77 13.02 28.50
CA CYS A 22 9.30 11.83 27.83
C CYS A 22 10.05 12.19 26.55
N ILE A 23 9.49 13.07 25.71
CA ILE A 23 10.16 13.56 24.49
C ILE A 23 11.47 14.27 24.83
N ALA A 24 11.47 15.11 25.88
CA ALA A 24 12.68 15.81 26.32
C ALA A 24 13.78 14.85 26.79
N LYS A 25 13.39 13.76 27.47
CA LYS A 25 14.29 12.70 27.95
C LYS A 25 14.83 11.83 26.81
N HIS A 26 13.98 11.49 25.83
CA HIS A 26 14.28 10.56 24.74
C HIS A 26 14.38 11.30 23.39
N LYS A 27 15.40 12.17 23.28
CA LYS A 27 15.66 12.96 22.07
C LYS A 27 15.73 12.07 20.82
N GLY A 28 15.06 12.49 19.76
CA GLY A 28 14.98 11.76 18.49
C GLY A 28 13.88 10.71 18.43
N GLY A 29 13.17 10.43 19.53
CA GLY A 29 12.03 9.49 19.55
C GLY A 29 10.72 10.04 18.99
N CYS A 30 10.61 11.35 18.79
CA CYS A 30 9.44 12.00 18.21
C CYS A 30 9.85 13.30 17.49
N ASP A 31 9.40 13.49 16.25
CA ASP A 31 9.61 14.71 15.46
C ASP A 31 8.34 15.57 15.36
N GLU A 32 7.17 14.97 15.57
CA GLU A 32 5.87 15.64 15.51
C GLU A 32 4.86 15.02 16.48
N VAL A 33 4.15 15.83 17.26
CA VAL A 33 2.98 15.39 18.04
C VAL A 33 1.72 15.92 17.38
N TRP A 34 0.74 15.03 17.25
CA TRP A 34 -0.50 15.30 16.57
C TRP A 34 -1.69 15.15 17.52
N PHE A 35 -2.34 16.28 17.80
CA PHE A 35 -3.44 16.36 18.75
C PHE A 35 -4.81 16.28 18.08
N SER A 36 -5.72 15.57 18.71
CA SER A 36 -7.13 15.54 18.36
C SER A 36 -7.87 16.73 19.00
N VAL A 37 -8.34 17.71 18.21
CA VAL A 37 -8.92 18.97 18.74
C VAL A 37 -10.45 19.00 18.82
N VAL A 38 -11.13 18.60 17.75
CA VAL A 38 -12.60 18.46 17.70
C VAL A 38 -13.07 17.05 17.33
N SER A 39 -13.69 16.36 18.29
CA SER A 39 -14.46 15.16 17.95
C SER A 39 -15.80 15.62 17.40
N GLN A 40 -16.07 15.37 16.11
CA GLN A 40 -17.32 15.72 15.42
C GLN A 40 -17.44 17.24 15.15
N PHE A 41 -18.60 17.86 15.41
CA PHE A 41 -18.91 19.24 15.00
C PHE A 41 -19.56 20.06 16.14
N PRO A 42 -18.88 20.18 17.30
CA PRO A 42 -19.41 20.90 18.46
C PRO A 42 -19.45 22.42 18.23
N PRO A 43 -20.17 23.19 19.06
CA PRO A 43 -20.12 24.66 19.03
C PRO A 43 -18.68 25.19 19.08
N LEU A 44 -18.43 26.34 18.43
CA LEU A 44 -17.09 26.92 18.32
C LEU A 44 -16.45 27.20 19.67
N GLU A 45 -17.26 27.48 20.69
CA GLU A 45 -16.82 27.70 22.07
C GLU A 45 -16.07 26.47 22.61
N ARG A 46 -16.53 25.25 22.30
CA ARG A 46 -15.84 24.01 22.68
C ARG A 46 -14.51 23.82 21.95
N VAL A 47 -14.45 24.27 20.71
CA VAL A 47 -13.21 24.28 19.93
C VAL A 47 -12.21 25.27 20.55
N GLN A 48 -12.67 26.44 20.97
CA GLN A 48 -11.85 27.45 21.66
C GLN A 48 -11.33 26.95 23.01
N GLU A 49 -12.15 26.25 23.80
CA GLU A 49 -11.73 25.61 25.06
C GLU A 49 -10.58 24.62 24.81
N SER A 50 -10.72 23.76 23.78
CA SER A 50 -9.70 22.78 23.41
C SER A 50 -8.41 23.44 22.92
N VAL A 51 -8.52 24.48 22.10
CA VAL A 51 -7.39 25.30 21.65
C VAL A 51 -6.65 25.94 22.82
N ALA A 52 -7.38 26.55 23.76
CA ALA A 52 -6.78 27.17 24.94
C ALA A 52 -6.03 26.16 25.81
N PHE A 53 -6.57 24.95 25.96
CA PHE A 53 -5.92 23.85 26.67
C PHE A 53 -4.62 23.38 25.99
N LEU A 54 -4.61 23.32 24.65
CA LEU A 54 -3.46 22.80 23.90
C LEU A 54 -2.30 23.80 23.75
N LYS A 55 -2.58 25.11 23.81
CA LYS A 55 -1.62 26.19 23.53
C LYS A 55 -0.31 26.11 24.34
N PRO A 56 -0.32 25.79 25.66
CA PRO A 56 0.92 25.60 26.42
C PRO A 56 1.78 24.44 25.91
N TYR A 57 1.16 23.32 25.52
CA TYR A 57 1.88 22.13 25.04
C TYR A 57 2.45 22.33 23.64
N PHE A 58 1.75 23.06 22.76
CA PHE A 58 2.30 23.51 21.47
C PHE A 58 3.59 24.31 21.67
N THR A 59 3.58 25.23 22.64
CA THR A 59 4.76 26.03 22.99
C THR A 59 5.89 25.17 23.55
N ALA A 60 5.57 24.23 24.45
CA ALA A 60 6.55 23.32 25.04
C ALA A 60 7.23 22.43 23.98
N LEU A 61 6.46 21.86 23.06
CA LEU A 61 7.00 21.04 21.96
C LEU A 61 7.87 21.86 21.01
N LYS A 62 7.45 23.08 20.67
CA LYS A 62 8.25 24.00 19.85
C LYS A 62 9.60 24.32 20.49
N ASN A 63 9.63 24.52 21.81
CA ASN A 63 10.88 24.75 22.56
C ASN A 63 11.81 23.53 22.56
N LEU A 64 11.27 22.32 22.38
CA LEU A 64 12.03 21.08 22.22
C LEU A 64 12.45 20.81 20.77
N GLY A 65 12.05 21.65 19.81
CA GLY A 65 12.27 21.44 18.38
C GLY A 65 11.34 20.39 17.75
N VAL A 66 10.25 20.03 18.43
CA VAL A 66 9.25 19.08 17.97
C VAL A 66 8.05 19.82 17.37
N LYS A 67 7.58 19.37 16.22
CA LYS A 67 6.43 19.96 15.53
C LYS A 67 5.13 19.60 16.27
N ALA A 68 4.14 20.47 16.19
CA ALA A 68 2.81 20.21 16.74
C ALA A 68 1.75 20.39 15.65
N SER A 69 0.88 19.39 15.49
CA SER A 69 -0.16 19.32 14.46
C SER A 69 -1.52 18.97 15.08
N VAL A 70 -2.59 19.14 14.31
CA VAL A 70 -3.97 18.89 14.76
C VAL A 70 -4.74 17.96 13.82
N GLN A 71 -5.62 17.11 14.37
CA GLN A 71 -6.60 16.33 13.61
C GLN A 71 -7.94 17.01 13.70
N MET A 72 -8.68 16.98 12.60
CA MET A 72 -10.11 17.25 12.61
C MET A 72 -10.86 16.22 11.77
N LYS A 73 -12.08 15.90 12.18
CA LYS A 73 -13.01 15.14 11.33
C LYS A 73 -13.59 16.07 10.28
N THR A 74 -13.74 15.60 9.04
CA THR A 74 -14.35 16.41 7.98
C THR A 74 -15.72 15.88 7.60
N PHE A 75 -15.80 14.79 6.85
CA PHE A 75 -17.07 14.29 6.36
C PHE A 75 -17.75 13.37 7.36
N GLY A 76 -17.04 12.95 8.42
CA GLY A 76 -17.54 11.99 9.40
C GLY A 76 -17.40 10.54 8.93
N ASP A 77 -17.41 9.64 9.91
CA ASP A 77 -16.98 8.24 9.78
C ASP A 77 -18.01 7.23 10.32
N GLN A 78 -19.18 7.69 10.78
CA GLN A 78 -20.14 6.85 11.53
C GLN A 78 -21.46 6.70 10.79
N THR A 79 -22.24 5.67 11.09
CA THR A 79 -23.60 5.47 10.51
C THR A 79 -24.66 5.14 11.53
N LEU A 80 -24.28 4.89 12.79
CA LEU A 80 -25.23 4.58 13.85
C LEU A 80 -25.56 5.85 14.64
N ARG A 81 -26.85 6.15 14.78
CA ARG A 81 -27.32 7.21 15.68
C ARG A 81 -26.98 6.83 17.11
N THR A 82 -26.03 7.54 17.72
CA THR A 82 -25.76 7.42 19.16
C THR A 82 -25.97 8.78 19.83
N PRO A 83 -26.40 8.81 21.11
CA PRO A 83 -26.69 10.06 21.84
C PRO A 83 -25.43 10.88 22.16
N HIS A 84 -24.24 10.41 21.80
CA HIS A 84 -22.96 11.06 22.08
C HIS A 84 -22.42 11.90 20.92
N TYR A 85 -23.24 12.14 19.88
CA TYR A 85 -22.86 12.99 18.74
C TYR A 85 -23.35 14.43 18.90
N ASP A 86 -22.40 15.37 18.89
CA ASP A 86 -22.62 16.82 18.91
C ASP A 86 -22.39 17.40 17.51
N PHE A 87 -23.48 17.92 16.95
CA PHE A 87 -23.52 18.68 15.69
C PHE A 87 -23.95 20.13 15.94
N GLY A 88 -23.97 20.59 17.19
CA GLY A 88 -24.50 21.89 17.59
C GLY A 88 -23.73 23.08 17.03
N GLY A 89 -22.53 22.87 16.49
CA GLY A 89 -21.77 23.89 15.77
C GLY A 89 -22.24 24.17 14.36
N VAL A 90 -22.96 23.22 13.73
CA VAL A 90 -23.46 23.38 12.36
C VAL A 90 -24.79 24.14 12.39
N GLU A 91 -24.81 25.32 11.78
CA GLU A 91 -26.01 26.16 11.71
C GLU A 91 -27.12 25.44 10.92
N ASN A 92 -28.36 25.53 11.41
CA ASN A 92 -29.54 24.86 10.79
C ASN A 92 -29.35 23.35 10.60
N MET A 93 -28.69 22.70 11.57
CA MET A 93 -28.43 21.27 11.55
C MET A 93 -29.70 20.44 11.34
N ARG A 94 -29.67 19.57 10.33
CA ARG A 94 -30.77 18.68 9.91
C ARG A 94 -30.22 17.49 9.13
N ASP A 95 -30.98 16.40 9.08
CA ASP A 95 -30.52 15.15 8.47
C ASP A 95 -30.23 15.28 6.96
N GLU A 96 -30.87 16.23 6.26
CA GLU A 96 -30.64 16.49 4.82
C GLU A 96 -29.26 17.05 4.51
N LEU A 97 -28.49 17.44 5.53
CA LEU A 97 -27.08 17.82 5.38
C LEU A 97 -26.17 16.60 5.26
N PHE A 98 -26.63 15.43 5.71
CA PHE A 98 -25.88 14.19 5.58
C PHE A 98 -25.90 13.67 4.14
N SER A 99 -24.91 12.82 3.86
CA SER A 99 -24.81 12.09 2.63
C SER A 99 -25.86 10.98 2.59
N VAL A 100 -26.24 10.61 1.38
CA VAL A 100 -27.22 9.56 1.11
C VAL A 100 -26.54 8.48 0.28
N ASP A 101 -26.78 7.22 0.61
CA ASP A 101 -26.25 6.09 -0.15
C ASP A 101 -27.07 5.81 -1.42
N GLN A 102 -26.59 4.91 -2.26
CA GLN A 102 -27.25 4.53 -3.51
C GLN A 102 -28.67 3.96 -3.35
N LYS A 103 -29.05 3.51 -2.14
CA LYS A 103 -30.39 2.99 -1.81
C LYS A 103 -31.30 4.03 -1.18
N GLY A 104 -30.82 5.27 -1.00
CA GLY A 104 -31.57 6.35 -0.40
C GLY A 104 -31.50 6.40 1.12
N ASN A 105 -30.63 5.60 1.76
CA ASN A 105 -30.44 5.66 3.20
C ASN A 105 -29.56 6.86 3.56
N VAL A 106 -29.96 7.56 4.61
CA VAL A 106 -29.16 8.65 5.18
C VAL A 106 -27.99 8.06 5.96
N ASN A 107 -26.77 8.45 5.61
CA ASN A 107 -25.57 8.10 6.37
C ASN A 107 -25.44 9.08 7.54
N PHE A 108 -26.14 8.80 8.64
CA PHE A 108 -26.14 9.68 9.80
C PHE A 108 -24.73 9.98 10.32
N GLY A 109 -24.41 11.26 10.54
CA GLY A 109 -23.09 11.68 11.00
C GLY A 109 -22.05 11.77 9.89
N GLN A 110 -22.47 11.56 8.63
CA GLN A 110 -21.60 11.70 7.47
C GLN A 110 -22.09 12.82 6.54
N PHE A 111 -21.48 14.01 6.57
CA PHE A 111 -21.93 15.16 5.77
C PHE A 111 -21.74 14.98 4.27
N CYS A 112 -22.68 15.50 3.49
CA CYS A 112 -22.46 15.69 2.06
C CYS A 112 -21.49 16.86 1.83
N TRP A 113 -20.39 16.61 1.11
CA TRP A 113 -19.33 17.59 0.84
C TRP A 113 -19.79 18.86 0.09
N ARG A 114 -21.02 18.88 -0.45
CA ARG A 114 -21.60 20.05 -1.15
C ARG A 114 -22.39 20.98 -0.23
N LYS A 115 -22.68 20.59 1.01
CA LYS A 115 -23.58 21.34 1.89
C LYS A 115 -22.87 22.52 2.53
N GLU A 116 -23.41 23.72 2.31
CA GLU A 116 -22.75 24.97 2.67
C GLU A 116 -22.71 25.18 4.18
N GLU A 117 -23.74 24.77 4.92
CA GLU A 117 -23.84 24.96 6.36
C GLU A 117 -22.69 24.25 7.10
N TYR A 118 -22.39 23.01 6.70
CA TYR A 118 -21.26 22.25 7.22
C TYR A 118 -19.92 22.86 6.79
N ARG A 119 -19.76 23.23 5.51
CA ARG A 119 -18.53 23.87 5.02
C ARG A 119 -18.25 25.19 5.75
N ALA A 120 -19.28 25.96 6.04
CA ALA A 120 -19.18 27.20 6.79
C ALA A 120 -18.64 26.99 8.21
N TYR A 121 -19.09 25.94 8.89
CA TYR A 121 -18.53 25.55 10.18
C TYR A 121 -17.04 25.19 10.06
N GLU A 122 -16.68 24.34 9.11
CA GLU A 122 -15.29 23.91 8.89
C GLU A 122 -14.36 25.10 8.61
N ARG A 123 -14.77 26.06 7.78
CA ARG A 123 -13.99 27.28 7.53
C ARG A 123 -13.68 28.03 8.83
N LYS A 124 -14.67 28.14 9.73
CA LYS A 124 -14.49 28.82 11.03
C LYS A 124 -13.52 28.04 11.93
N VAL A 125 -13.63 26.71 11.97
CA VAL A 125 -12.73 25.85 12.75
C VAL A 125 -11.29 25.91 12.22
N VAL A 126 -11.09 25.71 10.91
CA VAL A 126 -9.75 25.78 10.28
C VAL A 126 -9.10 27.14 10.52
N ALA A 127 -9.83 28.24 10.32
CA ALA A 127 -9.32 29.58 10.58
C ALA A 127 -8.98 29.82 12.05
N LEU A 128 -9.76 29.27 12.99
CA LEU A 128 -9.47 29.34 14.42
C LEU A 128 -8.17 28.58 14.76
N LEU A 129 -8.05 27.33 14.31
CA LEU A 129 -6.86 26.49 14.54
C LEU A 129 -5.59 27.15 14.00
N CYS A 130 -5.63 27.67 12.76
CA CYS A 130 -4.51 28.38 12.16
C CYS A 130 -4.08 29.62 12.97
N ARG A 131 -5.03 30.46 13.39
CA ARG A 131 -4.73 31.72 14.09
C ARG A 131 -4.25 31.52 15.53
N GLU A 132 -4.81 30.54 16.22
CA GLU A 132 -4.58 30.39 17.67
C GLU A 132 -3.48 29.40 18.05
N LEU A 133 -3.25 28.37 17.23
CA LEU A 133 -2.25 27.34 17.48
C LEU A 133 -1.08 27.37 16.49
N GLU A 134 -1.26 27.96 15.30
CA GLU A 134 -0.28 27.94 14.20
C GLU A 134 0.33 26.53 13.98
N PRO A 135 -0.51 25.48 13.80
CA PRO A 135 -0.02 24.11 13.74
C PRO A 135 0.89 23.90 12.52
N TYR A 136 1.84 22.98 12.64
CA TYR A 136 2.66 22.55 11.50
C TYR A 136 1.77 21.97 10.39
N ALA A 137 0.82 21.12 10.75
CA ALA A 137 -0.18 20.60 9.83
C ALA A 137 -1.58 20.51 10.46
N ILE A 138 -2.60 20.70 9.62
CA ILE A 138 -3.97 20.24 9.90
C ILE A 138 -4.18 18.97 9.09
N TRP A 139 -4.42 17.87 9.79
CA TRP A 139 -4.71 16.57 9.20
C TRP A 139 -6.23 16.38 9.10
N PHE A 140 -6.72 16.31 7.87
CA PHE A 140 -8.14 16.28 7.53
C PHE A 140 -8.68 14.85 7.42
N ASP A 141 -9.81 14.62 8.11
CA ASP A 141 -10.63 13.39 8.22
C ASP A 141 -9.95 12.18 8.86
N ASP A 142 -10.72 11.18 9.29
CA ASP A 142 -10.26 9.83 9.61
C ASP A 142 -10.55 8.91 8.41
N ASP A 143 -9.77 9.18 7.36
CA ASP A 143 -9.89 8.82 5.94
C ASP A 143 -10.91 9.64 5.12
N ILE A 144 -10.40 10.48 4.21
CA ILE A 144 -11.20 11.11 3.15
C ILE A 144 -11.57 10.04 2.12
N ARG A 145 -12.87 9.76 1.97
CA ARG A 145 -13.37 8.70 1.06
C ARG A 145 -14.83 8.88 0.65
N VAL A 146 -15.16 8.44 -0.56
CA VAL A 146 -16.54 8.41 -1.11
C VAL A 146 -17.33 7.15 -0.70
N PHE A 147 -16.73 6.24 0.05
CA PHE A 147 -17.37 5.08 0.67
C PHE A 147 -16.61 4.75 1.97
N ASN A 148 -17.29 4.20 2.98
CA ASN A 148 -16.62 3.74 4.22
C ASN A 148 -16.54 2.19 4.23
N TYR A 149 -15.81 1.60 5.18
CA TYR A 149 -15.60 0.15 5.28
C TYR A 149 -16.94 -0.60 5.26
N LYS A 150 -17.14 -1.45 4.23
CA LYS A 150 -18.39 -2.21 3.97
C LYS A 150 -19.65 -1.35 3.72
N GLN A 151 -19.50 -0.06 3.42
CA GLN A 151 -20.63 0.85 3.14
C GLN A 151 -20.79 1.12 1.64
N PRO A 152 -22.02 1.37 1.17
CA PRO A 152 -22.26 1.71 -0.23
C PRO A 152 -21.64 3.06 -0.61
N LEU A 153 -21.59 3.31 -1.92
CA LEU A 153 -21.07 4.56 -2.46
C LEU A 153 -21.94 5.75 -2.01
N ARG A 154 -21.30 6.86 -1.63
CA ARG A 154 -21.92 8.16 -1.37
C ARG A 154 -21.34 9.19 -2.34
N CYS A 155 -22.06 10.27 -2.69
CA CYS A 155 -23.34 10.73 -2.15
C CYS A 155 -24.42 10.84 -3.23
N PHE A 156 -25.58 10.22 -2.99
CA PHE A 156 -26.77 10.16 -3.85
C PHE A 156 -27.94 11.04 -3.35
N CYS A 157 -27.65 12.09 -2.56
CA CYS A 157 -28.70 13.04 -2.18
C CYS A 157 -29.21 13.79 -3.40
N ASP A 158 -30.40 14.38 -3.31
CA ASP A 158 -31.09 14.99 -4.45
C ASP A 158 -30.25 16.11 -5.09
N ASP A 159 -29.43 16.81 -4.30
CA ASP A 159 -28.50 17.82 -4.79
C ASP A 159 -27.37 17.22 -5.64
N CYS A 160 -26.80 16.09 -5.20
CA CYS A 160 -25.75 15.40 -5.94
C CYS A 160 -26.28 14.77 -7.23
N VAL A 161 -27.46 14.13 -7.20
CA VAL A 161 -28.08 13.55 -8.40
C VAL A 161 -28.42 14.65 -9.41
N ARG A 162 -29.01 15.77 -8.96
CA ARG A 162 -29.32 16.91 -9.82
C ARG A 162 -28.06 17.54 -10.42
N ALA A 163 -27.00 17.71 -9.63
CA ALA A 163 -25.73 18.26 -10.12
C ALA A 163 -25.04 17.32 -11.12
N PHE A 164 -25.05 16.00 -10.86
CA PHE A 164 -24.53 15.01 -11.80
C PHE A 164 -25.28 15.05 -13.14
N ASN A 165 -26.61 15.10 -13.08
CA ASN A 165 -27.48 15.18 -14.25
C ASN A 165 -27.23 16.46 -15.07
N ALA A 166 -27.12 17.60 -14.39
CA ALA A 166 -26.81 18.87 -15.04
C ALA A 166 -25.43 18.84 -15.74
N GLU A 167 -24.41 18.23 -15.12
CA GLU A 167 -23.07 18.13 -15.70
C GLU A 167 -23.02 17.23 -16.95
N ASN A 168 -23.83 16.17 -16.97
CA ASN A 168 -23.80 15.16 -18.03
C ASN A 168 -24.92 15.30 -19.07
N GLY A 169 -25.81 16.29 -18.93
CA GLY A 169 -26.97 16.47 -19.80
C GLY A 169 -27.98 15.32 -19.70
N THR A 170 -28.12 14.73 -18.50
CA THR A 170 -28.99 13.57 -18.24
C THR A 170 -30.13 13.96 -17.29
N ASN A 171 -31.05 13.03 -17.04
CA ASN A 171 -32.15 13.22 -16.08
C ASN A 171 -32.44 11.92 -15.30
N TYR A 172 -31.38 11.25 -14.86
CA TYR A 172 -31.50 9.99 -14.14
C TYR A 172 -32.11 10.19 -12.76
N SER A 173 -33.01 9.29 -12.36
CA SER A 173 -33.35 9.09 -10.95
C SER A 173 -32.17 8.50 -10.18
N ARG A 174 -32.24 8.49 -8.84
CA ARG A 174 -31.24 7.82 -7.99
C ARG A 174 -31.13 6.34 -8.36
N GLU A 175 -32.26 5.66 -8.51
CA GLU A 175 -32.36 4.24 -8.82
C GLU A 175 -31.85 3.91 -10.22
N GLU A 176 -32.07 4.81 -11.19
CA GLU A 176 -31.49 4.68 -12.53
C GLU A 176 -29.98 4.82 -12.51
N LEU A 177 -29.46 5.82 -11.78
CA LEU A 177 -28.03 6.04 -11.65
C LEU A 177 -27.33 4.88 -10.92
N ASP A 178 -27.91 4.37 -9.83
CA ASP A 178 -27.43 3.16 -9.13
C ASP A 178 -27.36 1.97 -10.08
N ARG A 179 -28.40 1.72 -10.90
CA ARG A 179 -28.35 0.63 -11.88
C ARG A 179 -27.26 0.82 -12.94
N LEU A 180 -27.04 2.04 -13.41
CA LEU A 180 -26.04 2.31 -14.45
C LEU A 180 -24.62 2.17 -13.93
N ILE A 181 -24.29 2.72 -12.75
CA ILE A 181 -22.94 2.55 -12.16
C ILE A 181 -22.65 1.10 -11.77
N GLU A 182 -23.69 0.29 -11.60
CA GLU A 182 -23.61 -1.13 -11.31
C GLU A 182 -23.33 -1.99 -12.55
N THR A 183 -23.70 -1.51 -13.74
CA THR A 183 -23.67 -2.32 -14.97
C THR A 183 -22.78 -1.75 -16.07
N ASP A 184 -22.41 -0.47 -15.98
CA ASP A 184 -21.57 0.25 -16.93
C ASP A 184 -20.36 0.86 -16.22
N MET A 185 -19.19 0.29 -16.50
CA MET A 185 -17.91 0.75 -15.94
C MET A 185 -17.59 2.20 -16.31
N ASN A 186 -17.98 2.66 -17.51
CA ASN A 186 -17.75 4.05 -17.92
C ASN A 186 -18.67 5.01 -17.12
N MET A 187 -19.90 4.60 -16.84
CA MET A 187 -20.79 5.39 -15.99
C MET A 187 -20.29 5.44 -14.55
N ARG A 188 -19.82 4.30 -14.03
CA ARG A 188 -19.20 4.22 -12.71
C ARG A 188 -17.99 5.14 -12.59
N GLU A 189 -17.09 5.10 -13.57
CA GLU A 189 -15.92 5.99 -13.66
C GLU A 189 -16.35 7.46 -13.63
N LYS A 190 -17.32 7.86 -14.48
CA LYS A 190 -17.86 9.23 -14.50
C LYS A 190 -18.40 9.67 -13.14
N TYR A 191 -19.16 8.81 -12.47
CA TYR A 191 -19.75 9.13 -11.18
C TYR A 191 -18.72 9.20 -10.04
N LEU A 192 -17.70 8.34 -10.05
CA LEU A 192 -16.59 8.41 -9.11
C LEU A 192 -15.79 9.71 -9.29
N PHE A 193 -15.48 10.11 -10.53
CA PHE A 193 -14.85 11.41 -10.80
C PHE A 193 -15.72 12.58 -10.35
N PHE A 194 -17.03 12.55 -10.62
CA PHE A 194 -17.96 13.57 -10.12
C PHE A 194 -17.89 13.70 -8.59
N SER A 195 -17.90 12.56 -7.89
CA SER A 195 -17.88 12.51 -6.42
C SER A 195 -16.57 13.05 -5.87
N TYR A 196 -15.43 12.57 -6.40
CA TYR A 196 -14.11 13.03 -5.98
C TYR A 196 -13.82 14.49 -6.34
N ARG A 197 -14.35 15.01 -7.46
CA ARG A 197 -14.27 16.46 -7.74
C ARG A 197 -15.01 17.29 -6.69
N GLY A 198 -16.17 16.81 -6.22
CA GLY A 198 -16.90 17.47 -5.14
C GLY A 198 -16.10 17.52 -3.82
N ILE A 199 -15.41 16.43 -3.47
CA ILE A 199 -14.48 16.41 -2.33
C ILE A 199 -13.29 17.32 -2.59
N ALA A 200 -12.71 17.29 -3.79
CA ALA A 200 -11.59 18.14 -4.17
C ALA A 200 -11.94 19.63 -4.07
N ASP A 201 -13.18 20.04 -4.39
CA ASP A 201 -13.63 21.41 -4.20
C ASP A 201 -13.65 21.84 -2.73
N TYR A 202 -14.04 20.93 -1.82
CA TYR A 202 -13.90 21.15 -0.38
C TYR A 202 -12.42 21.26 0.03
N CYS A 203 -11.56 20.33 -0.43
CA CYS A 203 -10.13 20.35 -0.13
C CYS A 203 -9.46 21.66 -0.58
N ARG A 204 -9.80 22.15 -1.78
CA ARG A 204 -9.27 23.41 -2.30
C ARG A 204 -9.70 24.60 -1.44
N GLU A 205 -10.95 24.61 -1.02
CA GLU A 205 -11.48 25.67 -0.16
C GLU A 205 -10.78 25.66 1.21
N MET A 206 -10.70 24.52 1.90
CA MET A 206 -10.00 24.43 3.18
C MET A 206 -8.52 24.81 3.05
N GLY A 207 -7.89 24.44 1.93
CA GLY A 207 -6.52 24.88 1.61
C GLY A 207 -6.40 26.40 1.50
N LYS A 208 -7.37 27.09 0.89
CA LYS A 208 -7.40 28.57 0.83
C LYS A 208 -7.57 29.19 2.22
N VAL A 209 -8.44 28.62 3.05
CA VAL A 209 -8.61 29.08 4.45
C VAL A 209 -7.29 28.96 5.22
N ILE A 210 -6.56 27.85 5.08
CA ILE A 210 -5.21 27.71 5.65
C ILE A 210 -4.29 28.82 5.15
N LYS A 211 -4.24 29.04 3.83
CA LYS A 211 -3.37 30.05 3.20
C LYS A 211 -3.65 31.46 3.70
N GLU A 212 -4.92 31.81 3.89
CA GLU A 212 -5.37 33.12 4.36
C GLU A 212 -5.06 33.36 5.85
N ASN A 213 -4.96 32.30 6.66
CA ASN A 213 -4.85 32.40 8.12
C ASN A 213 -3.50 31.93 8.69
N SER A 214 -2.63 31.31 7.88
CA SER A 214 -1.31 30.86 8.33
C SER A 214 -0.28 30.86 7.20
N VAL A 215 0.94 31.29 7.53
CA VAL A 215 2.08 31.25 6.59
C VAL A 215 2.86 29.94 6.63
N VAL A 216 2.71 29.14 7.70
CA VAL A 216 3.51 27.92 7.97
C VAL A 216 2.70 26.62 7.93
N THR A 217 1.38 26.68 8.10
CA THR A 217 0.54 25.48 8.25
C THR A 217 0.37 24.75 6.90
N HIS A 218 0.59 23.44 6.93
CA HIS A 218 0.36 22.51 5.82
C HIS A 218 -1.00 21.81 5.93
N ALA A 219 -1.49 21.30 4.80
CA ALA A 219 -2.61 20.38 4.77
C ALA A 219 -2.08 18.93 4.74
N GLY A 220 -2.55 18.12 5.69
CA GLY A 220 -2.36 16.68 5.73
C GLY A 220 -3.63 15.94 5.36
N VAL A 221 -3.52 14.94 4.50
CA VAL A 221 -4.64 14.13 4.04
C VAL A 221 -4.52 12.73 4.63
N GLN A 222 -5.54 12.29 5.37
CA GLN A 222 -5.65 10.90 5.79
C GLN A 222 -6.50 10.13 4.81
N HIS A 223 -6.07 8.91 4.47
CA HIS A 223 -6.81 8.01 3.61
C HIS A 223 -6.49 6.54 3.88
N GLY A 224 -7.50 5.70 3.72
CA GLY A 224 -7.36 4.25 3.76
C GLY A 224 -7.07 3.70 2.36
N SER A 225 -7.47 2.46 2.10
CA SER A 225 -7.38 1.80 0.78
C SER A 225 -7.79 2.77 -0.35
N TYR A 226 -6.82 3.06 -1.23
CA TYR A 226 -6.83 4.20 -2.15
C TYR A 226 -7.62 3.92 -3.41
N SER A 227 -8.74 4.61 -3.61
CA SER A 227 -9.65 4.46 -4.76
C SER A 227 -9.13 4.95 -6.14
N GLY A 228 -7.82 4.92 -6.36
CA GLY A 228 -7.19 5.22 -7.64
C GLY A 228 -7.11 6.72 -8.00
N LYS A 229 -6.95 6.96 -9.31
CA LYS A 229 -6.65 8.27 -9.92
C LYS A 229 -7.59 9.41 -9.50
N ALA A 230 -8.85 9.10 -9.18
CA ALA A 230 -9.83 10.10 -8.78
C ALA A 230 -9.50 10.73 -7.40
N PHE A 231 -8.94 9.96 -6.46
CA PHE A 231 -8.55 10.49 -5.16
C PHE A 231 -7.36 11.45 -5.24
N ALA A 232 -6.43 11.24 -6.19
CA ALA A 232 -5.30 12.16 -6.42
C ALA A 232 -5.74 13.61 -6.62
N ALA A 233 -6.94 13.84 -7.16
CA ALA A 233 -7.52 15.18 -7.34
C ALA A 233 -7.75 15.90 -6.00
N CYS A 234 -8.11 15.17 -4.93
CA CYS A 234 -8.31 15.75 -3.60
C CYS A 234 -6.99 16.25 -3.02
N VAL A 235 -5.92 15.46 -3.16
CA VAL A 235 -4.56 15.81 -2.72
C VAL A 235 -4.04 17.02 -3.50
N ARG A 236 -4.21 17.03 -4.83
CA ARG A 236 -3.83 18.18 -5.68
C ARG A 236 -4.62 19.44 -5.33
N ALA A 237 -5.90 19.32 -5.00
CA ALA A 237 -6.73 20.45 -4.63
C ALA A 237 -6.27 21.13 -3.33
N PHE A 238 -5.81 20.37 -2.32
CA PHE A 238 -5.17 20.97 -1.14
C PHE A 238 -3.90 21.73 -1.51
N TYR A 239 -3.07 21.19 -2.41
CA TYR A 239 -1.87 21.88 -2.91
C TYR A 239 -2.24 23.19 -3.62
N GLU A 240 -3.24 23.17 -4.50
CA GLU A 240 -3.74 24.36 -5.20
C GLU A 240 -4.28 25.43 -4.22
N GLY A 241 -5.05 25.01 -3.21
CA GLY A 241 -5.63 25.91 -2.22
C GLY A 241 -4.59 26.53 -1.31
N THR A 242 -3.67 25.71 -0.79
CA THR A 242 -2.62 26.17 0.15
C THR A 242 -1.46 26.90 -0.56
N GLY A 243 -1.17 26.54 -1.81
CA GLY A 243 0.06 26.92 -2.50
C GLY A 243 1.33 26.31 -1.90
N ARG A 244 1.21 25.27 -1.07
CA ARG A 244 2.32 24.60 -0.36
C ARG A 244 2.27 23.10 -0.59
N LYS A 245 3.42 22.44 -0.55
CA LYS A 245 3.46 20.96 -0.59
C LYS A 245 2.60 20.38 0.53
N VAL A 246 1.88 19.33 0.20
CA VAL A 246 0.91 18.67 1.09
C VAL A 246 1.54 17.44 1.74
N MET A 247 0.82 16.88 2.71
CA MET A 247 1.22 15.69 3.45
C MET A 247 0.16 14.61 3.23
N SER A 248 0.58 13.35 3.20
CA SER A 248 -0.29 12.20 3.01
C SER A 248 -0.03 11.20 4.12
N ARG A 249 -1.09 10.67 4.72
CA ARG A 249 -1.05 9.54 5.65
C ARG A 249 -1.95 8.44 5.11
N SER A 250 -1.35 7.39 4.56
CA SER A 250 -2.05 6.18 4.15
C SER A 250 -2.07 5.14 5.26
N GLY A 251 -3.03 4.23 5.17
CA GLY A 251 -2.99 2.96 5.88
C GLY A 251 -4.13 2.78 6.89
N GLY A 252 -4.20 1.54 7.35
CA GLY A 252 -5.13 0.99 8.33
C GLY A 252 -4.87 -0.52 8.40
N GLY A 253 -5.44 -1.21 9.38
CA GLY A 253 -5.26 -2.66 9.51
C GLY A 253 -3.93 -3.09 10.16
N ALA A 254 -3.71 -4.40 10.12
CA ALA A 254 -2.68 -5.13 10.87
C ALA A 254 -2.73 -4.84 12.38
N TYR A 255 -3.91 -4.84 13.01
CA TYR A 255 -4.08 -4.31 14.38
C TYR A 255 -3.47 -5.14 15.50
N ASN A 256 -3.17 -6.41 15.27
CA ASN A 256 -2.66 -7.33 16.27
C ASN A 256 -1.57 -8.24 15.70
N ASP A 257 -0.89 -8.97 16.59
CA ASP A 257 0.16 -9.92 16.23
C ASP A 257 -0.39 -11.36 16.02
N ASP A 258 -1.72 -11.56 16.05
CA ASP A 258 -2.33 -12.90 15.90
C ASP A 258 -2.03 -13.50 14.51
N ASN A 259 -1.97 -12.65 13.49
CA ASN A 259 -1.53 -13.01 12.14
C ASN A 259 -0.49 -11.99 11.65
N PRO A 260 0.82 -12.25 11.83
CA PRO A 260 1.86 -11.30 11.46
C PRO A 260 1.99 -11.12 9.93
N ASN A 261 1.38 -11.97 9.10
CA ASN A 261 1.29 -11.72 7.65
C ASN A 261 0.50 -10.46 7.31
N LEU A 262 -0.38 -9.99 8.20
CA LEU A 262 -1.10 -8.73 8.01
C LEU A 262 -0.14 -7.53 7.92
N LEU A 263 1.05 -7.60 8.54
CA LEU A 263 2.09 -6.57 8.39
C LEU A 263 2.64 -6.54 6.96
N VAL A 264 2.82 -7.71 6.35
CA VAL A 264 3.27 -7.85 4.96
C VAL A 264 2.17 -7.34 4.02
N GLU A 265 0.94 -7.82 4.18
CA GLU A 265 -0.21 -7.39 3.37
C GLU A 265 -0.39 -5.86 3.40
N LYS A 266 -0.36 -5.25 4.59
CA LYS A 266 -0.44 -3.80 4.75
C LYS A 266 0.72 -3.06 4.09
N THR A 267 1.92 -3.65 4.09
CA THR A 267 3.07 -3.08 3.39
C THR A 267 2.79 -2.97 1.89
N PHE A 268 2.17 -3.98 1.27
CA PHE A 268 1.80 -3.95 -0.14
C PHE A 268 0.64 -3.00 -0.45
N ASP A 269 -0.41 -3.01 0.37
CA ASP A 269 -1.51 -2.04 0.26
C ASP A 269 -0.95 -0.63 0.23
N THR A 270 -0.20 -0.26 1.25
CA THR A 270 0.26 1.12 1.39
C THR A 270 1.38 1.47 0.43
N GLN A 271 2.19 0.51 -0.05
CA GLN A 271 3.17 0.74 -1.11
C GLN A 271 2.49 1.10 -2.45
N TRP A 272 1.41 0.42 -2.82
CA TRP A 272 0.60 0.80 -3.99
C TRP A 272 0.11 2.25 -3.89
N GLN A 273 -0.40 2.62 -2.71
CA GLN A 273 -0.88 3.98 -2.45
C GLN A 273 0.27 5.00 -2.55
N LEU A 274 1.43 4.67 -1.99
CA LEU A 274 2.64 5.51 -2.01
C LEU A 274 3.05 5.91 -3.42
N TYR A 275 3.10 4.94 -4.34
CA TYR A 275 3.48 5.17 -5.74
C TYR A 275 2.37 5.81 -6.58
N SER A 276 1.15 5.85 -6.05
CA SER A 276 0.02 6.57 -6.65
C SER A 276 -0.11 8.03 -6.17
N LEU A 277 0.75 8.49 -5.26
CA LEU A 277 0.70 9.86 -4.74
C LEU A 277 1.22 10.87 -5.78
N PRO A 278 0.57 12.04 -5.91
CA PRO A 278 1.07 13.12 -6.76
C PRO A 278 2.34 13.77 -6.18
N ASP A 279 3.20 14.31 -7.06
CA ASP A 279 4.49 14.96 -6.70
C ASP A 279 4.37 16.15 -5.73
N CYS A 280 3.17 16.70 -5.55
CA CYS A 280 2.91 17.77 -4.59
C CYS A 280 2.97 17.28 -3.12
N VAL A 281 3.08 15.97 -2.88
CA VAL A 281 3.23 15.37 -1.54
C VAL A 281 4.70 15.36 -1.11
N ALA A 282 5.04 16.11 -0.07
CA ALA A 282 6.40 16.10 0.51
C ALA A 282 6.56 15.05 1.60
N ASP A 283 5.56 14.95 2.46
CA ASP A 283 5.54 14.03 3.59
C ASP A 283 4.65 12.83 3.25
N LYS A 284 5.30 11.68 3.10
CA LYS A 284 4.71 10.40 2.79
C LYS A 284 4.73 9.60 4.09
N CYS A 285 3.60 9.64 4.80
CA CYS A 285 3.38 9.05 6.11
C CYS A 285 2.57 7.76 5.99
N ASN A 286 2.91 6.77 6.82
CA ASN A 286 2.08 5.59 7.04
C ASN A 286 1.48 5.58 8.45
N GLU A 287 0.25 5.10 8.63
CA GLU A 287 -0.33 4.85 9.95
C GLU A 287 0.10 3.52 10.54
N ILE A 288 0.52 3.57 11.79
CA ILE A 288 0.83 2.42 12.64
C ILE A 288 -0.07 2.51 13.86
N GLU A 289 -0.98 1.55 14.00
CA GLU A 289 -1.90 1.52 15.12
C GLU A 289 -2.15 0.10 15.61
N ASN A 290 -2.73 -0.01 16.80
CA ASN A 290 -3.04 -1.26 17.46
C ASN A 290 -4.51 -1.32 17.89
N TYR A 291 -5.41 -0.81 17.05
CA TYR A 291 -6.85 -0.68 17.32
C TYR A 291 -7.43 -1.94 17.99
N PRO A 292 -8.19 -1.83 19.11
CA PRO A 292 -8.67 -0.61 19.76
C PRO A 292 -7.66 0.01 20.75
N ASN A 293 -6.36 -0.13 20.50
CA ASN A 293 -5.22 0.41 21.25
C ASN A 293 -5.14 -0.19 22.65
N VAL A 294 -4.98 -1.52 22.72
CA VAL A 294 -4.87 -2.28 23.96
C VAL A 294 -3.59 -3.12 24.00
N TYR A 295 -3.12 -3.50 25.20
CA TYR A 295 -1.81 -4.14 25.43
C TYR A 295 -1.72 -5.49 24.71
N TYR A 296 -2.84 -6.21 24.64
CA TYR A 296 -2.95 -7.54 24.05
C TYR A 296 -3.17 -7.54 22.53
N SER A 297 -3.30 -6.38 21.87
CA SER A 297 -3.43 -6.35 20.41
C SER A 297 -2.09 -6.59 19.74
N LYS A 298 -1.21 -5.59 19.79
CA LYS A 298 0.10 -5.60 19.10
C LYS A 298 1.22 -5.32 20.09
N THR A 299 2.28 -6.10 20.01
CA THR A 299 3.50 -5.89 20.78
C THR A 299 4.26 -4.67 20.27
N MET A 300 5.11 -4.09 21.12
CA MET A 300 5.92 -2.96 20.70
C MET A 300 6.91 -3.35 19.58
N ASN A 301 7.41 -4.58 19.59
CA ASN A 301 8.23 -5.11 18.50
C ASN A 301 7.44 -5.17 17.19
N GLY A 302 6.20 -5.68 17.18
CA GLY A 302 5.33 -5.65 16.01
C GLY A 302 5.10 -4.22 15.48
N THR A 303 4.87 -3.26 16.39
CA THR A 303 4.75 -1.83 16.06
C THR A 303 6.02 -1.25 15.42
N MET A 304 7.21 -1.57 15.94
CA MET A 304 8.48 -1.07 15.40
C MET A 304 8.90 -1.78 14.10
N LEU A 305 8.57 -3.05 13.95
CA LEU A 305 8.76 -3.80 12.70
C LEU A 305 7.92 -3.18 11.58
N GLU A 306 6.65 -2.87 11.88
CA GLU A 306 5.76 -2.20 10.94
C GLU A 306 6.34 -0.84 10.49
N ALA A 307 6.86 -0.04 11.42
CA ALA A 307 7.55 1.21 11.07
C ALA A 307 8.73 0.97 10.13
N THR A 308 9.52 -0.06 10.39
CA THR A 308 10.66 -0.43 9.55
C THR A 308 10.22 -0.83 8.14
N LEU A 309 9.18 -1.66 8.01
CA LEU A 309 8.63 -2.08 6.72
C LEU A 309 8.17 -0.90 5.87
N HIS A 310 7.47 0.06 6.47
CA HIS A 310 6.98 1.25 5.77
C HIS A 310 8.13 2.17 5.35
N LEU A 311 9.07 2.46 6.24
CA LEU A 311 10.25 3.26 5.89
C LEU A 311 11.12 2.58 4.83
N ALA A 312 11.25 1.25 4.88
CA ALA A 312 11.95 0.45 3.88
C ALA A 312 11.24 0.50 2.51
N SER A 313 9.90 0.55 2.51
CA SER A 313 9.06 0.61 1.30
C SER A 313 9.11 1.97 0.59
N GLY A 314 9.67 3.00 1.22
CA GLY A 314 9.85 4.33 0.62
C GLY A 314 9.05 5.45 1.30
N PHE A 315 8.33 5.16 2.39
CA PHE A 315 7.77 6.21 3.23
C PHE A 315 8.89 6.99 3.92
N ASN A 316 8.71 8.31 4.09
CA ASN A 316 9.70 9.17 4.76
C ASN A 316 9.23 9.60 6.17
N SER A 317 8.03 9.20 6.55
CA SER A 317 7.53 9.33 7.92
C SER A 317 6.57 8.21 8.28
N VAL A 318 6.35 8.05 9.58
CA VAL A 318 5.36 7.14 10.16
C VAL A 318 4.65 7.84 11.30
N SER A 319 3.36 7.55 11.48
CA SER A 319 2.54 8.03 12.58
C SER A 319 2.07 6.89 13.44
N PHE A 320 2.27 7.00 14.75
CA PHE A 320 1.88 6.00 15.73
C PHE A 320 0.60 6.43 16.46
N VAL A 321 -0.35 5.51 16.57
CA VAL A 321 -1.57 5.67 17.36
C VAL A 321 -1.55 4.60 18.45
N LEU A 322 -0.93 4.91 19.58
CA LEU A 322 -0.70 3.94 20.66
C LEU A 322 -1.60 4.15 21.88
N THR A 323 -2.34 5.25 21.92
CA THR A 323 -3.26 5.59 23.02
C THR A 323 -4.70 5.23 22.66
N ASN A 324 -5.42 4.63 23.61
CA ASN A 324 -6.85 4.39 23.47
C ASN A 324 -7.67 5.67 23.71
N ALA A 325 -8.76 5.81 22.97
CA ALA A 325 -9.80 6.80 23.27
C ALA A 325 -10.46 6.61 24.66
N ASN A 326 -10.19 5.55 25.42
CA ASN A 326 -10.82 5.37 26.74
C ASN A 326 -9.91 5.73 27.92
N GLY A 327 -8.79 6.42 27.70
CA GLY A 327 -7.84 6.80 28.77
C GLY A 327 -7.16 5.59 29.43
N ARG A 328 -7.14 4.45 28.73
CA ARG A 328 -6.46 3.24 29.18
C ARG A 328 -5.09 3.17 28.55
N GLU A 329 -4.13 2.61 29.29
CA GLU A 329 -2.79 2.30 28.79
C GLU A 329 -2.02 3.51 28.27
N GLU A 330 -2.20 4.67 28.92
CA GLU A 330 -1.60 5.94 28.50
C GLU A 330 -0.06 5.91 28.46
N THR A 331 0.58 4.97 29.14
CA THR A 331 2.04 4.78 29.12
C THR A 331 2.57 4.24 27.78
N ARG A 332 1.72 3.62 26.94
CA ARG A 332 2.12 3.05 25.64
C ARG A 332 2.77 4.05 24.70
N VAL A 333 2.30 5.29 24.68
CA VAL A 333 2.91 6.33 23.84
C VAL A 333 4.32 6.68 24.33
N LEU A 334 4.54 6.67 25.64
CA LEU A 334 5.84 6.97 26.24
C LEU A 334 6.84 5.83 25.96
N GLU A 335 6.40 4.58 26.10
CA GLU A 335 7.17 3.39 25.69
C GLU A 335 7.52 3.47 24.20
N GLY A 336 6.56 3.84 23.34
CA GLY A 336 6.76 4.00 21.90
C GLY A 336 7.82 5.05 21.56
N ILE A 337 7.83 6.19 22.25
CA ILE A 337 8.84 7.25 22.07
C ILE A 337 10.24 6.76 22.47
N GLU A 338 10.35 6.02 23.58
CA GLU A 338 11.61 5.42 24.00
C GLU A 338 12.13 4.42 22.94
N GLU A 339 11.28 3.52 22.46
CA GLU A 339 11.66 2.52 21.45
C GLU A 339 12.01 3.17 20.09
N CYS A 340 11.31 4.23 19.73
CA CYS A 340 11.64 5.06 18.57
C CYS A 340 13.04 5.67 18.69
N ALA A 341 13.39 6.20 19.86
CA ALA A 341 14.71 6.79 20.09
C ALA A 341 15.84 5.74 19.95
N LYS A 342 15.60 4.50 20.41
CA LYS A 342 16.56 3.38 20.28
C LYS A 342 16.82 2.99 18.81
N ARG A 343 15.80 3.06 17.95
CA ARG A 343 15.89 2.66 16.52
C ARG A 343 16.17 3.81 15.56
N ARG A 344 16.18 5.06 16.06
CA ARG A 344 16.39 6.27 15.27
C ARG A 344 17.64 6.21 14.36
N PRO A 345 18.82 5.75 14.81
CA PRO A 345 20.01 5.70 13.94
C PRO A 345 19.81 4.80 12.71
N TYR A 346 19.11 3.68 12.89
CA TYR A 346 18.78 2.75 11.81
C TYR A 346 17.80 3.38 10.82
N TRP A 347 16.69 3.94 11.32
CA TRP A 347 15.66 4.53 10.47
C TRP A 347 16.12 5.77 9.70
N ASP A 348 16.93 6.64 10.31
CA ASP A 348 17.50 7.80 9.60
C ASP A 348 18.39 7.36 8.44
N ARG A 349 19.21 6.32 8.66
CA ARG A 349 20.05 5.74 7.63
C ARG A 349 19.22 5.13 6.50
N LEU A 350 18.17 4.39 6.85
CA LEU A 350 17.25 3.76 5.90
C LEU A 350 16.53 4.80 5.02
N VAL A 351 15.93 5.82 5.64
CA VAL A 351 15.23 6.91 4.91
C VAL A 351 16.20 7.66 4.00
N LYS A 352 17.42 7.93 4.47
CA LYS A 352 18.45 8.59 3.66
C LYS A 352 18.83 7.76 2.43
N ALA A 353 19.05 6.44 2.59
CA ALA A 353 19.37 5.56 1.47
C ALA A 353 18.22 5.44 0.46
N ASN A 354 16.98 5.56 0.92
CA ASN A 354 15.78 5.46 0.07
C ASN A 354 15.39 6.77 -0.64
N ALA A 355 16.00 7.91 -0.31
CA ALA A 355 15.47 9.24 -0.68
C ALA A 355 15.27 9.45 -2.19
N ASP A 356 16.19 8.94 -3.01
CA ASP A 356 16.17 9.04 -4.48
C ASP A 356 15.93 7.68 -5.15
N CYS A 357 15.36 6.73 -4.40
CA CYS A 357 15.12 5.37 -4.86
C CYS A 357 13.64 5.04 -5.01
N VAL A 358 13.36 4.06 -5.86
CA VAL A 358 12.11 3.28 -5.87
C VAL A 358 12.37 1.87 -5.33
N LYS A 359 11.31 1.08 -5.10
CA LYS A 359 11.49 -0.33 -4.76
C LYS A 359 11.77 -1.14 -6.02
N GLY A 360 12.73 -2.05 -5.91
CA GLY A 360 13.09 -3.00 -6.95
C GLY A 360 12.28 -4.29 -6.89
N GLY A 361 12.22 -5.01 -8.00
CA GLY A 361 11.57 -6.32 -8.07
C GLY A 361 10.64 -6.48 -9.28
N LEU A 362 9.74 -7.46 -9.20
CA LEU A 362 8.66 -7.60 -10.17
C LEU A 362 7.66 -6.45 -9.98
N CYS A 363 7.48 -5.63 -11.02
CA CYS A 363 6.49 -4.56 -11.02
C CYS A 363 5.09 -5.17 -11.23
N ALA A 364 4.30 -5.26 -10.16
CA ALA A 364 2.92 -5.72 -10.23
C ALA A 364 2.11 -4.79 -11.15
N VAL A 365 1.45 -5.37 -12.15
CA VAL A 365 0.62 -4.62 -13.10
C VAL A 365 -0.70 -4.28 -12.43
N VAL A 366 -1.03 -2.99 -12.43
CA VAL A 366 -2.34 -2.50 -12.01
C VAL A 366 -3.00 -1.82 -13.21
N PRO A 367 -4.08 -2.37 -13.77
CA PRO A 367 -4.78 -1.76 -14.89
C PRO A 367 -5.28 -0.35 -14.57
N GLU A 368 -5.16 0.60 -15.50
CA GLU A 368 -5.54 2.00 -15.31
C GLU A 368 -7.00 2.15 -14.89
N LYS A 369 -7.88 1.28 -15.41
CA LYS A 369 -9.32 1.29 -15.13
C LYS A 369 -9.73 0.43 -13.94
N PHE A 370 -8.77 -0.21 -13.26
CA PHE A 370 -9.08 -1.19 -12.22
C PHE A 370 -9.90 -0.61 -11.07
N TRP A 371 -9.56 0.60 -10.63
CA TRP A 371 -10.26 1.34 -9.57
C TRP A 371 -11.74 1.65 -9.88
N ALA A 372 -12.13 1.63 -11.17
CA ALA A 372 -13.50 1.81 -11.61
C ALA A 372 -14.27 0.48 -11.73
N THR A 373 -13.64 -0.66 -11.51
CA THR A 373 -14.31 -1.97 -11.59
C THR A 373 -15.17 -2.24 -10.36
N LYS A 374 -16.12 -3.17 -10.50
CA LYS A 374 -16.86 -3.74 -9.37
C LYS A 374 -16.50 -5.21 -9.23
N LYS A 375 -15.59 -5.55 -8.31
CA LYS A 375 -15.51 -6.92 -7.78
C LYS A 375 -16.39 -7.03 -6.54
N LYS A 376 -16.74 -8.25 -6.12
CA LYS A 376 -17.78 -8.58 -5.11
C LYS A 376 -17.73 -7.78 -3.80
N GLU A 377 -16.61 -7.13 -3.52
CA GLU A 377 -16.40 -6.25 -2.39
C GLU A 377 -16.01 -4.85 -2.89
N TRP A 378 -16.64 -3.81 -2.35
CA TRP A 378 -16.38 -2.39 -2.69
C TRP A 378 -14.94 -1.93 -2.39
N MET A 379 -14.10 -2.81 -1.82
CA MET A 379 -12.74 -2.56 -1.37
C MET A 379 -11.71 -3.46 -2.07
N PHE A 380 -12.05 -4.06 -3.22
CA PHE A 380 -11.05 -4.81 -3.96
C PHE A 380 -10.08 -3.82 -4.62
N GLU A 381 -9.01 -3.51 -3.90
CA GLU A 381 -7.89 -2.72 -4.38
C GLU A 381 -6.83 -3.65 -5.00
N PRO A 382 -6.02 -3.14 -5.93
CA PRO A 382 -5.12 -3.95 -6.76
C PRO A 382 -3.91 -4.52 -6.00
N TRP A 383 -3.81 -4.32 -4.69
CA TRP A 383 -2.67 -4.76 -3.91
C TRP A 383 -2.72 -6.24 -3.49
N THR A 384 -3.88 -6.89 -3.64
CA THR A 384 -4.14 -8.23 -3.09
C THR A 384 -3.47 -9.36 -3.86
N VAL A 385 -2.75 -9.09 -4.95
CA VAL A 385 -2.18 -10.13 -5.83
C VAL A 385 -0.68 -9.94 -6.00
N GLY A 386 0.09 -11.04 -5.92
CA GLY A 386 1.53 -11.06 -6.13
C GLY A 386 2.35 -10.84 -4.85
N HIS A 387 1.73 -10.50 -3.72
CA HIS A 387 2.44 -10.39 -2.45
C HIS A 387 3.04 -11.74 -1.99
N GLU A 388 2.52 -12.85 -2.50
CA GLU A 388 2.95 -14.23 -2.23
C GLU A 388 4.40 -14.48 -2.66
N PHE A 389 4.87 -13.84 -3.73
CA PHE A 389 6.26 -13.92 -4.21
C PHE A 389 7.28 -13.50 -3.16
N ASN A 390 6.90 -12.61 -2.24
CA ASN A 390 7.80 -12.19 -1.16
C ASN A 390 8.10 -13.32 -0.19
N TYR A 391 7.16 -14.24 0.02
CA TYR A 391 7.41 -15.44 0.80
C TYR A 391 8.36 -16.41 0.11
N LEU A 392 8.60 -16.25 -1.19
CA LEU A 392 9.55 -17.01 -1.99
C LEU A 392 10.90 -16.30 -2.11
N GLY A 393 11.07 -15.13 -1.49
CA GLY A 393 12.28 -14.32 -1.64
C GLY A 393 12.43 -13.72 -3.05
N ILE A 394 11.30 -13.48 -3.73
CA ILE A 394 11.22 -12.74 -4.99
C ILE A 394 10.56 -11.39 -4.68
N PRO A 395 11.30 -10.27 -4.78
CA PRO A 395 10.77 -8.95 -4.42
C PRO A 395 9.70 -8.51 -5.42
N VAL A 396 8.64 -7.88 -4.91
CA VAL A 396 7.55 -7.28 -5.70
C VAL A 396 7.42 -5.81 -5.39
N THR A 397 7.07 -5.02 -6.40
CA THR A 397 6.88 -3.57 -6.27
C THR A 397 5.71 -3.05 -7.09
N TYR A 398 5.18 -1.88 -6.72
CA TYR A 398 4.27 -1.08 -7.54
C TYR A 398 4.95 0.11 -8.24
N ALA A 399 6.27 0.24 -8.13
CA ALA A 399 7.02 1.29 -8.80
C ALA A 399 7.56 0.84 -10.15
N GLU A 400 7.47 1.71 -11.16
CA GLU A 400 8.22 1.51 -12.40
C GLU A 400 9.68 1.93 -12.20
N GLY A 401 10.56 0.95 -12.00
CA GLY A 401 12.01 1.15 -11.97
C GLY A 401 12.61 1.40 -13.35
N ALA A 402 13.95 1.52 -13.41
CA ALA A 402 14.66 1.82 -14.66
C ALA A 402 14.55 0.70 -15.71
N ASN A 403 14.42 -0.56 -15.28
CA ASN A 403 14.33 -1.74 -16.14
C ASN A 403 13.24 -2.68 -15.59
N PRO A 404 11.96 -2.33 -15.73
CA PRO A 404 10.89 -3.07 -15.08
C PRO A 404 10.70 -4.44 -15.74
N ILE A 405 10.53 -5.46 -14.89
CA ILE A 405 9.94 -6.74 -15.26
C ILE A 405 8.55 -6.75 -14.66
N TYR A 406 7.53 -6.89 -15.49
CA TYR A 406 6.15 -6.81 -15.03
C TYR A 406 5.65 -8.16 -14.54
N TYR A 407 4.84 -8.16 -13.49
CA TYR A 407 4.04 -9.31 -13.10
C TYR A 407 2.57 -9.04 -13.41
N LEU A 408 2.00 -9.84 -14.32
CA LEU A 408 0.59 -9.75 -14.70
C LEU A 408 -0.21 -10.89 -14.07
N ALA A 409 -1.07 -10.53 -13.11
CA ALA A 409 -2.06 -11.45 -12.57
C ALA A 409 -3.17 -11.76 -13.59
N SER A 410 -3.72 -12.98 -13.54
CA SER A 410 -4.83 -13.41 -14.41
C SER A 410 -6.04 -12.48 -14.28
N GLU A 411 -6.35 -12.07 -13.06
CA GLU A 411 -7.49 -11.25 -12.65
C GLU A 411 -7.47 -9.83 -13.20
N TYR A 412 -6.32 -9.37 -13.69
CA TYR A 412 -6.12 -8.02 -14.23
C TYR A 412 -6.13 -7.99 -15.76
N ALA A 413 -5.90 -9.14 -16.41
CA ALA A 413 -5.86 -9.23 -17.87
C ALA A 413 -7.17 -8.82 -18.55
N GLU A 414 -8.33 -8.99 -17.89
CA GLU A 414 -9.64 -8.60 -18.42
C GLU A 414 -9.81 -7.08 -18.55
N THR A 415 -9.19 -6.32 -17.65
CA THR A 415 -9.43 -4.88 -17.48
C THR A 415 -8.35 -3.97 -18.08
N LEU A 416 -7.27 -4.56 -18.63
CA LEU A 416 -6.22 -3.80 -19.30
C LEU A 416 -6.77 -3.02 -20.51
N THR A 417 -6.28 -1.81 -20.74
CA THR A 417 -6.54 -1.07 -21.99
C THR A 417 -5.74 -1.65 -23.15
N GLU A 418 -6.07 -1.23 -24.38
CA GLU A 418 -5.30 -1.61 -25.56
C GLU A 418 -3.84 -1.14 -25.44
N GLU A 419 -3.64 0.10 -24.99
CA GLU A 419 -2.30 0.69 -24.79
C GLU A 419 -1.47 -0.08 -23.76
N GLU A 420 -2.10 -0.51 -22.66
CA GLU A 420 -1.44 -1.33 -21.63
C GLU A 420 -1.02 -2.70 -22.18
N ILE A 421 -1.88 -3.35 -22.98
CA ILE A 421 -1.55 -4.63 -23.60
C ILE A 421 -0.36 -4.49 -24.54
N TYR A 422 -0.32 -3.47 -25.39
CA TYR A 422 0.82 -3.22 -26.27
C TYR A 422 2.10 -2.85 -25.50
N LYS A 423 1.99 -2.12 -24.37
CA LYS A 423 3.12 -1.85 -23.49
C LYS A 423 3.69 -3.14 -22.91
N LEU A 424 2.84 -4.00 -22.36
CA LEU A 424 3.25 -5.29 -21.78
C LEU A 424 3.81 -6.24 -22.83
N ALA A 425 3.22 -6.29 -24.03
CA ALA A 425 3.71 -7.11 -25.12
C ALA A 425 5.14 -6.75 -25.55
N LYS A 426 5.58 -5.49 -25.37
CA LYS A 426 6.95 -5.03 -25.64
C LYS A 426 7.90 -5.18 -24.45
N SER A 427 7.39 -5.58 -23.29
CA SER A 427 8.12 -5.60 -22.03
C SER A 427 8.44 -7.02 -21.59
N PRO A 428 9.40 -7.21 -20.66
CA PRO A 428 9.54 -8.45 -19.91
C PRO A 428 8.33 -8.67 -18.99
N VAL A 429 7.71 -9.85 -19.05
CA VAL A 429 6.50 -10.16 -18.26
C VAL A 429 6.60 -11.56 -17.64
N VAL A 430 6.28 -11.67 -16.35
CA VAL A 430 5.95 -12.90 -15.64
C VAL A 430 4.44 -12.98 -15.52
N THR A 431 3.84 -14.10 -15.92
CA THR A 431 2.39 -14.27 -15.89
C THR A 431 1.99 -15.74 -15.86
N THR A 432 0.68 -15.98 -15.76
CA THR A 432 0.08 -17.32 -15.82
C THR A 432 -0.70 -17.53 -17.12
N GLY A 433 -0.99 -18.80 -17.45
CA GLY A 433 -1.78 -19.17 -18.61
C GLY A 433 -3.17 -18.55 -18.63
N GLY A 434 -3.78 -18.30 -17.46
CA GLY A 434 -5.09 -17.65 -17.37
C GLY A 434 -5.09 -16.21 -17.90
N ALA A 435 -4.04 -15.44 -17.66
CA ALA A 435 -3.89 -14.11 -18.23
C ALA A 435 -3.74 -14.18 -19.75
N LEU A 436 -2.91 -15.10 -20.25
CA LEU A 436 -2.66 -15.27 -21.68
C LEU A 436 -3.93 -15.71 -22.43
N GLU A 437 -4.68 -16.67 -21.87
CA GLU A 437 -5.99 -17.11 -22.38
C GLU A 437 -6.97 -15.92 -22.43
N THR A 438 -6.98 -15.08 -21.39
CA THR A 438 -7.85 -13.90 -21.32
C THR A 438 -7.49 -12.88 -22.41
N LEU A 439 -6.21 -12.56 -22.58
CA LEU A 439 -5.75 -11.64 -23.64
C LEU A 439 -6.06 -12.17 -25.04
N GLU A 440 -5.96 -13.49 -25.22
CA GLU A 440 -6.33 -14.12 -26.48
C GLU A 440 -7.83 -13.99 -26.78
N LYS A 441 -8.70 -14.31 -25.81
CA LYS A 441 -10.16 -14.15 -25.93
C LYS A 441 -10.56 -12.71 -26.25
N ARG A 442 -9.74 -11.75 -25.84
CA ARG A 442 -9.91 -10.31 -26.14
C ARG A 442 -9.39 -9.91 -27.53
N GLY A 443 -8.86 -10.83 -28.33
CA GLY A 443 -8.40 -10.59 -29.71
C GLY A 443 -6.91 -10.29 -29.87
N TYR A 444 -6.13 -10.35 -28.79
CA TYR A 444 -4.70 -9.97 -28.79
C TYR A 444 -3.74 -11.16 -28.98
N GLY A 445 -4.25 -12.37 -29.26
CA GLY A 445 -3.41 -13.56 -29.43
C GLY A 445 -2.30 -13.43 -30.47
N HIS A 446 -2.54 -12.62 -31.51
CA HIS A 446 -1.57 -12.33 -32.57
C HIS A 446 -0.28 -11.66 -32.06
N LEU A 447 -0.31 -11.03 -30.88
CA LEU A 447 0.88 -10.43 -30.26
C LEU A 447 1.80 -11.46 -29.62
N PHE A 448 1.27 -12.61 -29.17
CA PHE A 448 2.01 -13.51 -28.30
C PHE A 448 2.55 -14.73 -29.02
N GLY A 449 1.84 -15.26 -30.03
CA GLY A 449 2.29 -16.46 -30.76
C GLY A 449 2.34 -17.75 -29.94
N VAL A 450 1.95 -17.68 -28.67
CA VAL A 450 1.72 -18.79 -27.74
C VAL A 450 0.29 -18.72 -27.26
N ARG A 451 -0.35 -19.88 -27.19
CA ARG A 451 -1.72 -20.08 -26.73
C ARG A 451 -1.73 -20.77 -25.38
N ALA A 452 -2.66 -20.38 -24.51
CA ALA A 452 -2.90 -21.06 -23.24
C ALA A 452 -4.23 -21.82 -23.29
N CYS A 453 -4.17 -23.12 -23.03
CA CYS A 453 -5.30 -24.02 -23.11
C CYS A 453 -5.65 -24.54 -21.71
N LYS A 454 -6.86 -24.26 -21.25
CA LYS A 454 -7.32 -24.63 -19.92
C LYS A 454 -7.32 -26.16 -19.73
N ILE A 455 -6.87 -26.59 -18.55
CA ILE A 455 -6.92 -27.97 -18.07
C ILE A 455 -8.06 -28.08 -17.06
N GLU A 456 -9.05 -28.94 -17.34
CA GLU A 456 -10.22 -29.13 -16.48
C GLU A 456 -9.89 -29.86 -15.16
N ASN A 457 -8.91 -30.77 -15.19
CA ASN A 457 -8.42 -31.45 -14.00
C ASN A 457 -6.93 -31.76 -14.10
N ALA A 458 -6.13 -30.93 -13.43
CA ALA A 458 -4.67 -31.07 -13.43
C ALA A 458 -4.13 -31.88 -12.25
N PHE A 459 -4.99 -32.32 -11.33
CA PHE A 459 -4.61 -33.12 -10.16
C PHE A 459 -3.77 -34.37 -10.48
N PRO A 460 -4.05 -35.12 -11.56
CA PRO A 460 -3.27 -36.32 -11.88
C PRO A 460 -1.87 -36.02 -12.42
N TYR A 461 -1.48 -34.76 -12.54
CA TYR A 461 -0.26 -34.34 -13.22
C TYR A 461 0.65 -33.51 -12.32
N TYR A 462 1.94 -33.57 -12.63
CA TYR A 462 2.98 -32.71 -12.10
C TYR A 462 3.77 -32.09 -13.26
N GLU A 463 4.48 -31.01 -12.99
CA GLU A 463 5.49 -30.47 -13.88
C GLU A 463 6.76 -31.32 -13.82
N LYS A 464 7.14 -31.95 -14.93
CA LYS A 464 8.47 -32.52 -15.11
C LYS A 464 9.40 -31.44 -15.66
N PHE A 465 10.55 -31.24 -15.02
CA PHE A 465 11.57 -30.33 -15.52
C PHE A 465 12.23 -30.90 -16.79
N THR A 466 12.47 -30.03 -17.78
CA THR A 466 13.17 -30.39 -19.02
C THR A 466 14.68 -30.18 -18.87
N ASP A 467 15.46 -30.63 -19.86
CA ASP A 467 16.92 -30.41 -19.94
C ASP A 467 17.32 -28.96 -20.26
N HIS A 468 16.39 -28.00 -20.18
CA HIS A 468 16.68 -26.60 -20.43
C HIS A 468 17.77 -26.08 -19.46
N PRO A 469 18.74 -25.24 -19.92
CA PRO A 469 19.79 -24.68 -19.06
C PRO A 469 19.36 -23.99 -17.76
N VAL A 470 18.11 -23.53 -17.63
CA VAL A 470 17.62 -22.96 -16.35
C VAL A 470 17.42 -24.03 -15.28
N ASN A 471 17.23 -25.27 -15.70
CA ASN A 471 17.03 -26.42 -14.82
C ASN A 471 18.34 -27.18 -14.54
N ALA A 472 19.48 -26.75 -15.10
CA ALA A 472 20.71 -27.54 -15.11
C ALA A 472 21.26 -27.87 -13.71
N ASP A 473 20.98 -27.00 -12.74
CA ASP A 473 21.45 -27.16 -11.35
C ASP A 473 20.34 -27.67 -10.41
N LEU A 474 19.17 -28.08 -10.92
CA LEU A 474 18.07 -28.61 -10.12
C LEU A 474 18.31 -30.09 -9.79
N THR A 475 17.87 -30.50 -8.61
CA THR A 475 18.01 -31.87 -8.09
C THR A 475 16.73 -32.70 -8.22
N ASP A 476 15.57 -32.06 -8.13
CA ASP A 476 14.27 -32.68 -8.35
C ASP A 476 14.02 -32.93 -9.85
N GLU A 477 13.35 -34.03 -10.20
CA GLU A 477 12.91 -34.28 -11.59
C GLU A 477 11.70 -33.42 -12.00
N GLY A 478 11.03 -32.80 -11.03
CA GLY A 478 9.80 -32.05 -11.25
C GLY A 478 9.13 -31.58 -9.96
N TRP A 479 7.98 -30.91 -10.13
CA TRP A 479 7.18 -30.35 -9.06
C TRP A 479 5.68 -30.53 -9.36
N GLY A 480 4.89 -30.92 -8.35
CA GLY A 480 3.44 -31.04 -8.46
C GLY A 480 2.73 -30.11 -7.48
N GLN A 481 1.57 -29.59 -7.89
CA GLN A 481 0.77 -28.69 -7.06
C GLN A 481 -0.06 -29.46 -6.00
N SER A 482 -0.50 -28.74 -4.97
CA SER A 482 -1.37 -29.27 -3.90
C SER A 482 -2.71 -29.82 -4.41
N LEU A 483 -3.30 -30.77 -3.66
CA LEU A 483 -4.60 -31.42 -3.95
C LEU A 483 -5.79 -30.43 -4.02
N PHE A 484 -5.61 -29.19 -3.57
CA PHE A 484 -6.65 -28.18 -3.43
C PHE A 484 -6.73 -27.20 -4.61
N VAL A 485 -5.77 -27.23 -5.54
CA VAL A 485 -5.71 -26.33 -6.70
C VAL A 485 -6.11 -27.08 -7.97
N ARG A 486 -7.05 -26.52 -8.74
CA ARG A 486 -7.69 -27.23 -9.87
C ARG A 486 -7.58 -26.55 -11.23
N VAL A 487 -7.29 -25.25 -11.29
CA VAL A 487 -7.27 -24.50 -12.56
C VAL A 487 -5.83 -24.32 -13.02
N ASN A 488 -5.48 -24.96 -14.12
CA ASN A 488 -4.17 -24.85 -14.78
C ASN A 488 -4.33 -24.73 -16.29
N HIS A 489 -3.23 -24.43 -16.97
CA HIS A 489 -3.17 -24.33 -18.43
C HIS A 489 -1.97 -25.07 -18.98
N TYR A 490 -2.10 -25.70 -20.14
CA TYR A 490 -0.94 -26.06 -20.95
C TYR A 490 -0.72 -25.01 -22.04
N LEU A 491 0.53 -24.92 -22.50
CA LEU A 491 0.97 -23.88 -23.42
C LEU A 491 1.35 -24.51 -24.77
N GLU A 492 0.94 -23.87 -25.86
CA GLU A 492 1.23 -24.32 -27.22
C GLU A 492 1.68 -23.15 -28.10
N GLY A 493 2.74 -23.36 -28.88
CA GLY A 493 3.26 -22.38 -29.82
C GLY A 493 4.51 -22.89 -30.52
N GLU A 494 4.83 -22.31 -31.67
CA GLU A 494 5.97 -22.77 -32.48
C GLU A 494 7.32 -22.21 -32.01
N ARG A 495 7.31 -21.09 -31.27
CA ARG A 495 8.52 -20.35 -30.86
C ARG A 495 8.55 -20.12 -29.34
N MET A 496 8.63 -21.21 -28.60
CA MET A 496 8.73 -21.18 -27.15
C MET A 496 9.86 -22.08 -26.64
N GLN A 497 10.54 -21.63 -25.59
CA GLN A 497 11.47 -22.43 -24.81
C GLN A 497 10.71 -23.10 -23.66
N THR A 498 10.52 -24.41 -23.75
CA THR A 498 9.83 -25.18 -22.72
C THR A 498 10.74 -25.41 -21.53
N LEU A 499 10.34 -24.94 -20.34
CA LEU A 499 11.07 -25.14 -19.09
C LEU A 499 10.61 -26.41 -18.38
N SER A 500 9.31 -26.68 -18.40
CA SER A 500 8.71 -27.89 -17.84
C SER A 500 7.55 -28.39 -18.72
N THR A 501 7.26 -29.69 -18.61
CA THR A 501 6.12 -30.33 -19.27
C THR A 501 5.23 -31.04 -18.25
N TYR A 502 3.98 -31.31 -18.60
CA TYR A 502 3.13 -32.13 -17.76
C TYR A 502 3.54 -33.60 -17.85
N ALA A 503 3.61 -34.27 -16.71
CA ALA A 503 3.76 -35.72 -16.58
C ALA A 503 2.73 -36.26 -15.59
N ALA A 504 2.31 -37.52 -15.77
CA ALA A 504 1.30 -38.13 -14.90
C ALA A 504 1.92 -38.65 -13.60
N ASN A 505 1.27 -38.33 -12.47
CA ASN A 505 1.56 -38.90 -11.15
C ASN A 505 1.07 -40.34 -10.99
N ASN A 506 0.18 -40.80 -11.88
CA ASN A 506 -0.43 -42.12 -11.84
C ASN A 506 -0.27 -42.81 -13.20
N PRO A 507 0.22 -44.07 -13.24
CA PRO A 507 0.33 -44.87 -14.47
C PRO A 507 -0.92 -44.89 -15.34
N LEU A 508 -2.12 -44.80 -14.74
CA LEU A 508 -3.41 -44.76 -15.46
C LEU A 508 -3.60 -43.51 -16.34
N HIS A 509 -2.82 -42.45 -16.11
CA HIS A 509 -2.92 -41.18 -16.83
C HIS A 509 -1.71 -40.92 -17.74
N VAL A 510 -0.76 -41.85 -17.86
CA VAL A 510 0.48 -41.69 -18.65
C VAL A 510 0.20 -41.56 -20.15
N GLU A 511 -0.87 -42.18 -20.66
CA GLU A 511 -1.27 -42.12 -22.07
C GLU A 511 -2.25 -40.97 -22.39
N THR A 512 -2.45 -40.05 -21.47
CA THR A 512 -3.34 -38.90 -21.71
C THR A 512 -2.70 -37.86 -22.63
N SER A 513 -3.52 -37.12 -23.37
CA SER A 513 -3.09 -36.07 -24.29
C SER A 513 -2.38 -34.88 -23.63
N LEU A 514 -2.35 -34.82 -22.30
CA LEU A 514 -1.69 -33.76 -21.55
C LEU A 514 -0.21 -34.07 -21.28
N CYS A 515 0.18 -35.35 -21.18
CA CYS A 515 1.57 -35.70 -20.94
C CYS A 515 2.47 -35.20 -22.09
N GLY A 516 3.57 -34.53 -21.74
CA GLY A 516 4.49 -33.90 -22.69
C GLY A 516 4.06 -32.51 -23.19
N LYS A 517 2.85 -32.03 -22.88
CA LYS A 517 2.45 -30.64 -23.15
C LYS A 517 3.25 -29.68 -22.26
N ALA A 518 3.56 -28.49 -22.77
CA ALA A 518 4.34 -27.52 -22.02
C ALA A 518 3.55 -26.97 -20.82
N ALA A 519 4.20 -26.98 -19.65
CA ALA A 519 3.64 -26.50 -18.40
C ALA A 519 4.22 -25.14 -18.00
N ALA A 520 5.48 -24.85 -18.32
CA ALA A 520 6.06 -23.52 -18.17
C ALA A 520 6.97 -23.22 -19.36
N VAL A 521 6.90 -21.99 -19.87
CA VAL A 521 7.64 -21.60 -21.08
C VAL A 521 8.15 -20.16 -21.00
N VAL A 522 9.22 -19.89 -21.74
CA VAL A 522 9.67 -18.54 -22.09
C VAL A 522 9.56 -18.33 -23.59
N PHE A 523 9.02 -17.21 -24.04
CA PHE A 523 8.94 -16.86 -25.47
C PHE A 523 9.15 -15.37 -25.71
N GLU A 524 9.36 -15.02 -26.97
CA GLU A 524 9.39 -13.63 -27.45
C GLU A 524 8.09 -13.31 -28.18
N THR A 525 7.44 -12.21 -27.80
CA THR A 525 6.22 -11.73 -28.46
C THR A 525 6.53 -11.27 -29.88
N ALA A 526 5.50 -11.12 -30.72
CA ALA A 526 5.62 -10.61 -32.08
C ALA A 526 6.22 -9.18 -32.16
N VAL A 527 6.27 -8.47 -31.02
CA VAL A 527 6.79 -7.10 -30.91
C VAL A 527 8.06 -7.01 -30.03
N GLY A 528 8.70 -8.14 -29.72
CA GLY A 528 10.03 -8.20 -29.12
C GLY A 528 10.10 -8.22 -27.58
N GLY A 529 8.97 -8.29 -26.89
CA GLY A 529 8.93 -8.49 -25.43
C GLY A 529 9.18 -9.94 -25.06
N LYS A 530 9.72 -10.21 -23.86
CA LYS A 530 10.02 -11.57 -23.40
C LYS A 530 9.09 -12.00 -22.28
N TRP A 531 8.33 -13.05 -22.47
CA TRP A 531 7.31 -13.49 -21.53
C TRP A 531 7.67 -14.83 -20.93
N PHE A 532 7.64 -14.92 -19.60
CA PHE A 532 7.65 -16.15 -18.83
C PHE A 532 6.21 -16.47 -18.42
N VAL A 533 5.70 -17.62 -18.86
CA VAL A 533 4.32 -18.03 -18.62
C VAL A 533 4.28 -19.38 -17.92
N GLN A 534 3.57 -19.43 -16.80
CA GLN A 534 3.35 -20.65 -16.03
C GLN A 534 1.93 -21.17 -16.21
N GLY A 535 1.83 -22.48 -16.39
CA GLY A 535 0.57 -23.21 -16.48
C GLY A 535 -0.11 -23.36 -15.12
N TYR A 536 0.69 -23.58 -14.06
CA TYR A 536 0.21 -23.53 -12.68
C TYR A 536 0.21 -22.10 -12.14
N ARG A 537 -0.81 -21.78 -11.33
CA ARG A 537 -0.88 -20.49 -10.62
C ARG A 537 0.09 -20.45 -9.44
N GLU A 538 0.80 -19.34 -9.30
CA GLU A 538 1.87 -19.14 -8.31
C GLU A 538 1.36 -18.64 -6.96
N GLU A 539 0.15 -18.05 -6.94
CA GLU A 539 -0.52 -17.54 -5.74
C GLU A 539 -0.90 -18.68 -4.76
N ASP A 540 -0.83 -19.92 -5.22
CA ASP A 540 -1.00 -21.12 -4.40
C ASP A 540 0.37 -21.60 -3.90
N VAL A 541 0.81 -21.05 -2.75
CA VAL A 541 2.17 -21.03 -2.16
C VAL A 541 2.75 -22.41 -1.74
N VAL A 542 2.58 -23.46 -2.54
CA VAL A 542 3.16 -24.79 -2.29
C VAL A 542 4.20 -25.11 -3.35
N ILE A 543 5.34 -24.42 -3.31
CA ILE A 543 6.46 -24.68 -4.24
C ILE A 543 7.67 -25.30 -3.54
N THR A 544 8.39 -26.19 -4.24
CA THR A 544 9.68 -26.72 -3.78
C THR A 544 10.79 -25.70 -4.04
N TYR A 545 11.94 -25.90 -3.37
CA TYR A 545 13.12 -25.07 -3.59
C TYR A 545 13.59 -25.09 -5.06
N ASP A 546 13.59 -26.25 -5.70
CA ASP A 546 13.99 -26.34 -7.11
C ASP A 546 12.97 -25.68 -8.06
N LYS A 547 11.67 -25.74 -7.78
CA LYS A 547 10.68 -24.96 -8.54
C LYS A 547 10.92 -23.46 -8.40
N LYS A 548 11.22 -22.98 -7.19
CA LYS A 548 11.62 -21.58 -6.95
C LYS A 548 12.85 -21.21 -7.77
N ARG A 549 13.87 -22.08 -7.84
CA ARG A 549 15.08 -21.86 -8.63
C ARG A 549 14.81 -21.82 -10.14
N GLN A 550 13.90 -22.64 -10.65
CA GLN A 550 13.43 -22.53 -12.03
C GLN A 550 12.79 -21.15 -12.29
N ILE A 551 11.93 -20.67 -11.38
CA ILE A 551 11.28 -19.36 -11.48
C ILE A 551 12.33 -18.24 -11.48
N ASP A 552 13.27 -18.24 -10.53
CA ASP A 552 14.40 -17.30 -10.47
C ASP A 552 15.18 -17.28 -11.80
N GLY A 553 15.44 -18.47 -12.34
CA GLY A 553 16.15 -18.65 -13.59
C GLY A 553 15.38 -18.09 -14.79
N ALA A 554 14.08 -18.36 -14.86
CA ALA A 554 13.21 -17.83 -15.91
C ALA A 554 13.13 -16.30 -15.86
N ILE A 555 13.00 -15.73 -14.65
CA ILE A 555 13.07 -14.28 -14.43
C ILE A 555 14.42 -13.73 -14.89
N ALA A 556 15.53 -14.42 -14.60
CA ALA A 556 16.86 -14.02 -15.07
C ALA A 556 17.00 -14.04 -16.60
N LEU A 557 16.35 -14.98 -17.30
CA LEU A 557 16.36 -15.07 -18.76
C LEU A 557 15.64 -13.90 -19.45
N ILE A 558 14.59 -13.36 -18.82
CA ILE A 558 13.80 -12.25 -19.38
C ILE A 558 14.29 -10.87 -18.93
N GLY A 559 15.14 -10.79 -17.90
CA GLY A 559 15.83 -9.54 -17.49
C GLY A 559 16.54 -9.59 -16.13
N GLY A 560 16.02 -10.39 -15.20
CA GLY A 560 16.45 -10.51 -13.81
C GLY A 560 15.95 -9.40 -12.88
N VAL A 561 15.61 -9.75 -11.64
CA VAL A 561 15.31 -8.81 -10.55
C VAL A 561 16.57 -8.45 -9.77
N SER A 562 16.54 -7.32 -9.06
CA SER A 562 17.73 -6.72 -8.45
C SER A 562 18.30 -7.45 -7.25
N CYS A 563 17.50 -8.24 -6.56
CA CYS A 563 17.95 -9.05 -5.44
C CYS A 563 17.21 -10.38 -5.42
N ARG A 564 17.90 -11.45 -5.01
CA ARG A 564 17.29 -12.76 -4.76
C ARG A 564 18.03 -13.52 -3.66
N ILE A 565 17.32 -14.46 -3.04
CA ILE A 565 17.90 -15.46 -2.14
C ILE A 565 18.44 -16.61 -2.99
N ALA A 566 19.72 -16.94 -2.81
CA ALA A 566 20.44 -18.00 -3.50
C ALA A 566 20.54 -19.31 -2.70
N SER A 567 20.13 -19.29 -1.42
CA SER A 567 20.07 -20.43 -0.50
C SER A 567 18.61 -20.80 -0.15
N GLU A 568 18.45 -21.87 0.63
CA GLU A 568 17.17 -22.39 1.12
C GLU A 568 16.59 -21.58 2.31
N ASN A 569 16.53 -20.26 2.15
CA ASN A 569 16.00 -19.36 3.19
C ASN A 569 14.71 -18.68 2.75
N ARG A 570 13.86 -18.36 3.73
CA ARG A 570 12.60 -17.65 3.52
C ARG A 570 12.68 -16.26 4.17
N LEU A 571 12.98 -15.26 3.34
CA LEU A 571 13.06 -13.86 3.74
C LEU A 571 12.25 -13.00 2.75
N MET A 572 11.54 -12.00 3.26
CA MET A 572 11.01 -10.93 2.43
C MET A 572 12.13 -9.94 2.09
N LEU A 573 12.14 -9.45 0.85
CA LEU A 573 13.17 -8.58 0.29
C LEU A 573 12.57 -7.25 -0.16
N LEU A 574 13.16 -6.12 0.27
CA LEU A 574 12.78 -4.77 -0.16
C LEU A 574 14.02 -4.02 -0.69
N PRO A 575 14.44 -4.28 -1.95
CA PRO A 575 15.55 -3.58 -2.57
C PRO A 575 15.19 -2.14 -2.92
N ALA A 576 16.13 -1.20 -2.76
CA ALA A 576 16.02 0.20 -3.13
C ALA A 576 16.89 0.49 -4.36
N GLU A 577 16.27 0.94 -5.45
CA GLU A 577 16.93 1.22 -6.72
C GLU A 577 16.84 2.69 -7.10
N ASP A 578 17.94 3.28 -7.56
CA ASP A 578 17.91 4.60 -8.18
C ASP A 578 17.34 4.57 -9.61
N LYS A 579 17.22 5.76 -10.21
CA LYS A 579 16.73 5.94 -11.59
C LYS A 579 17.61 5.26 -12.65
N GLU A 580 18.85 4.89 -12.34
CA GLU A 580 19.72 4.10 -13.20
C GLU A 580 19.54 2.59 -13.00
N GLY A 581 18.76 2.16 -12.00
CA GLY A 581 18.55 0.77 -11.61
C GLY A 581 19.74 0.20 -10.84
N LYS A 582 20.46 1.04 -10.08
CA LYS A 582 21.50 0.57 -9.14
C LYS A 582 20.93 0.44 -7.74
N VAL A 583 21.35 -0.60 -7.03
CA VAL A 583 20.84 -0.93 -5.69
C VAL A 583 21.64 -0.19 -4.61
N HIS A 584 20.96 0.65 -3.83
CA HIS A 584 21.54 1.39 -2.68
C HIS A 584 21.45 0.59 -1.38
N SER A 585 20.35 -0.12 -1.19
CA SER A 585 20.15 -0.96 -0.02
C SER A 585 19.15 -2.08 -0.29
N VAL A 586 19.20 -3.13 0.53
CA VAL A 586 18.15 -4.15 0.60
C VAL A 586 17.77 -4.36 2.06
N THR A 587 16.48 -4.16 2.38
CA THR A 587 15.93 -4.55 3.68
C THR A 587 15.43 -5.98 3.61
N PHE A 588 15.76 -6.78 4.62
CA PHE A 588 15.39 -8.17 4.77
C PHE A 588 14.51 -8.32 5.99
N VAL A 589 13.44 -9.11 5.87
CA VAL A 589 12.56 -9.47 7.00
C VAL A 589 12.41 -10.97 7.08
N ASN A 590 12.68 -11.53 8.26
CA ASN A 590 12.39 -12.93 8.52
C ASN A 590 10.89 -13.11 8.78
N THR A 591 10.17 -13.61 7.78
CA THR A 591 8.72 -13.87 7.86
C THR A 591 8.41 -15.30 8.33
N THR A 592 9.33 -15.92 9.07
CA THR A 592 9.17 -17.26 9.64
C THR A 592 9.32 -17.22 11.16
N ILE A 593 8.89 -18.30 11.81
CA ILE A 593 9.04 -18.48 13.27
C ILE A 593 10.42 -19.01 13.66
N GLU A 594 11.25 -19.38 12.69
CA GLU A 594 12.60 -19.91 12.90
C GLU A 594 13.65 -18.84 12.59
N THR A 595 14.74 -18.81 13.35
CA THR A 595 15.89 -17.96 13.03
C THR A 595 16.47 -18.37 11.67
N GLN A 596 16.56 -17.41 10.74
CA GLN A 596 17.15 -17.67 9.43
C GLN A 596 18.66 -17.45 9.53
N ALA A 597 19.44 -18.51 9.25
CA ALA A 597 20.89 -18.49 9.25
C ALA A 597 21.44 -18.83 7.84
N ASN A 598 22.68 -18.40 7.57
CA ASN A 598 23.41 -18.71 6.34
C ASN A 598 22.68 -18.32 5.04
N ALA A 599 21.87 -17.25 5.08
CA ALA A 599 21.16 -16.78 3.89
C ALA A 599 22.13 -16.17 2.88
N GLU A 600 22.37 -16.87 1.77
CA GLU A 600 23.17 -16.38 0.64
C GLU A 600 22.30 -15.46 -0.21
N ILE A 601 22.73 -14.19 -0.33
CA ILE A 601 22.02 -13.17 -1.10
C ILE A 601 22.83 -12.83 -2.34
N ALA A 602 22.14 -12.67 -3.47
CA ALA A 602 22.71 -12.15 -4.70
C ALA A 602 22.03 -10.83 -5.08
N VAL A 603 22.84 -9.76 -5.19
CA VAL A 603 22.38 -8.42 -5.59
C VAL A 603 23.01 -8.04 -6.93
N ARG A 604 22.19 -7.56 -7.86
CA ARG A 604 22.63 -7.05 -9.16
C ARG A 604 22.84 -5.55 -9.08
N ARG A 605 23.89 -5.07 -9.75
CA ARG A 605 24.17 -3.64 -9.96
C ARG A 605 24.14 -2.81 -8.66
N PRO A 606 24.79 -3.22 -7.56
CA PRO A 606 24.85 -2.36 -6.39
C PRO A 606 25.61 -1.06 -6.73
N VAL A 607 25.31 0.03 -6.03
CA VAL A 607 26.03 1.31 -6.24
C VAL A 607 27.49 1.24 -5.83
N ALA A 608 27.83 0.33 -4.91
CA ALA A 608 29.18 0.02 -4.47
C ALA A 608 29.32 -1.48 -4.17
N GLU A 609 30.54 -2.02 -4.25
CA GLU A 609 30.78 -3.45 -3.97
C GLU A 609 30.78 -3.78 -2.47
N ARG A 610 31.08 -2.78 -1.63
CA ARG A 610 31.14 -2.96 -0.18
C ARG A 610 29.72 -3.03 0.39
N ALA A 611 29.39 -4.18 0.96
CA ALA A 611 28.13 -4.43 1.65
C ALA A 611 28.27 -4.19 3.16
N VAL A 612 27.41 -3.35 3.72
CA VAL A 612 27.37 -3.02 5.16
C VAL A 612 26.04 -3.44 5.74
N TYR A 613 26.06 -4.49 6.56
CA TYR A 613 24.92 -4.91 7.36
C TYR A 613 24.63 -3.90 8.47
N CYS A 614 23.36 -3.70 8.77
CA CYS A 614 22.85 -2.88 9.85
C CYS A 614 21.63 -3.57 10.48
N ASP A 615 21.67 -3.78 11.80
CA ASP A 615 20.51 -4.27 12.55
C ASP A 615 19.48 -3.17 12.83
N GLU A 616 18.34 -3.54 13.43
CA GLU A 616 17.24 -2.61 13.75
C GLU A 616 17.61 -1.51 14.77
N PHE A 617 18.73 -1.66 15.49
CA PHE A 617 19.23 -0.70 16.48
C PHE A 617 20.36 0.19 15.93
N GLY A 618 20.76 -0.01 14.68
CA GLY A 618 21.79 0.77 14.01
C GLY A 618 23.21 0.23 14.18
N ASN A 619 23.39 -0.97 14.75
CA ASN A 619 24.71 -1.59 14.82
C ASN A 619 25.10 -2.08 13.44
N ALA A 620 26.22 -1.57 12.92
CA ALA A 620 26.67 -1.84 11.57
C ALA A 620 27.97 -2.64 11.53
N ARG A 621 28.09 -3.53 10.54
CA ARG A 621 29.34 -4.24 10.23
C ARG A 621 29.46 -4.51 8.73
N SER A 622 30.69 -4.52 8.23
CA SER A 622 30.94 -4.92 6.84
C SER A 622 30.74 -6.43 6.69
N LEU A 623 30.20 -6.84 5.55
CA LEU A 623 30.04 -8.24 5.16
C LEU A 623 31.16 -8.63 4.19
N ASP A 624 31.54 -9.90 4.22
CA ASP A 624 32.43 -10.50 3.23
C ASP A 624 31.66 -10.72 1.92
N ALA A 625 31.60 -9.65 1.11
CA ALA A 625 30.95 -9.67 -0.19
C ALA A 625 31.92 -10.05 -1.31
N VAL A 626 31.47 -10.89 -2.24
CA VAL A 626 32.23 -11.34 -3.40
C VAL A 626 31.58 -10.80 -4.67
N SER A 627 32.36 -10.07 -5.47
CA SER A 627 31.91 -9.59 -6.79
C SER A 627 31.71 -10.76 -7.75
N LYS A 628 30.54 -10.79 -8.42
CA LYS A 628 30.19 -11.79 -9.43
C LYS A 628 29.52 -11.11 -10.60
N GLY A 629 30.26 -10.93 -11.70
CA GLY A 629 29.78 -10.21 -12.87
C GLY A 629 29.50 -8.75 -12.54
N ASN A 630 28.26 -8.29 -12.78
CA ASN A 630 27.81 -6.93 -12.45
C ASN A 630 27.11 -6.85 -11.08
N GLY A 631 27.32 -7.81 -10.20
CA GLY A 631 26.65 -7.90 -8.91
C GLY A 631 27.58 -8.36 -7.79
N VAL A 632 27.02 -8.49 -6.59
CA VAL A 632 27.70 -8.98 -5.39
C VAL A 632 26.93 -10.11 -4.75
N ARG A 633 27.66 -11.00 -4.08
CA ARG A 633 27.09 -12.07 -3.24
C ARG A 633 27.66 -11.98 -1.83
N PHE A 634 26.83 -12.25 -0.84
CA PHE A 634 27.23 -12.27 0.56
C PHE A 634 26.30 -13.18 1.36
N VAL A 635 26.73 -13.54 2.57
CA VAL A 635 25.92 -14.29 3.53
C VAL A 635 25.45 -13.34 4.62
N LEU A 636 24.14 -13.36 4.90
CA LEU A 636 23.58 -12.57 5.98
C LEU A 636 23.93 -13.20 7.35
N PRO A 637 24.12 -12.35 8.38
CA PRO A 637 23.99 -12.75 9.78
C PRO A 637 22.69 -13.49 10.07
N GLU A 638 22.63 -14.16 11.22
CA GLU A 638 21.37 -14.71 11.73
C GLU A 638 20.31 -13.60 11.89
N ILE A 639 19.10 -13.89 11.44
CA ILE A 639 17.95 -12.98 11.54
C ILE A 639 16.87 -13.67 12.37
N ALA A 640 16.56 -13.10 13.53
CA ALA A 640 15.54 -13.62 14.42
C ALA A 640 14.14 -13.55 13.78
N PRO A 641 13.20 -14.41 14.20
CA PRO A 641 11.81 -14.38 13.73
C PRO A 641 11.19 -12.99 13.79
N TRP A 642 10.55 -12.56 12.70
CA TRP A 642 9.85 -11.27 12.62
C TRP A 642 10.72 -10.08 13.05
N THR A 643 11.99 -10.10 12.63
CA THR A 643 12.90 -8.95 12.75
C THR A 643 13.38 -8.51 11.38
N ALA A 644 13.80 -7.25 11.30
CA ALA A 644 14.30 -6.65 10.07
C ALA A 644 15.78 -6.24 10.20
N CYS A 645 16.51 -6.34 9.10
CA CYS A 645 17.83 -5.76 8.96
C CYS A 645 18.00 -5.16 7.56
N THR A 646 18.99 -4.31 7.36
CA THR A 646 19.27 -3.74 6.04
C THR A 646 20.74 -3.87 5.70
N VAL A 647 21.04 -4.24 4.45
CA VAL A 647 22.38 -4.13 3.87
C VAL A 647 22.43 -2.88 2.99
N PHE A 648 23.38 -2.00 3.28
CA PHE A 648 23.68 -0.79 2.51
C PHE A 648 24.92 -1.01 1.63
N PHE A 649 24.93 -0.45 0.42
CA PHE A 649 26.06 -0.51 -0.50
C PHE A 649 26.75 0.85 -0.54
N GLU A 650 27.94 0.99 0.07
CA GLU A 650 28.63 2.28 0.28
C GLU A 650 30.16 2.21 0.32
#